data_AF-U6KNI1-F1
#
_entry.id   AF-U6KNI1-F1
#
_cell.length_a   1.000
_cell.length_b   1.000
_cell.length_c   1.000
_cell.angle_alpha   90.00
_cell.angle_beta   90.00
_cell.angle_gamma   90.00
#
_symmetry.space_group_name_H-M   'P 1'
#
loop_
_entity.id
_entity.type
_entity.pdbx_description
1 polymer ?
#
loop_
_entity_poly.entity_id
_entity_poly.type
_entity_poly.pdbx_seq_one_letter_code
_entity_poly.pdbx_strand_id
1 'polypeptide(L)'
;MAGPTEEAVSAILQEVTQGKLESTTAEYLVGMLQAELPKTAEEANELIGAFLLDVGLANEEPEALAICEQLVQKLKALCKATEPAEDVREQPEQRAPVRLQDLLQKRTEGDFSDPFLGIQQDAAMVNYNAPVFDGDSAAAEAAKQQQLMQQRKQQQREKQMRLLLEWEKNKPPLPPPKKRHGDVQLKRSAEGILVDSFSIAVAGRQLLVDTSLKLMKGRRYGLIGRNGIGKSTFLHALARHDILGVDPDTTITCVEQEYRFGDETVLEAVLAVDEERKKLLEEEELLAQQGQSGAAAGFRLAAIFDRLQEIGANEAEATAAMILSGLGFDTEMQHTKVSALSGGWRMRVCLGRALFADADVLLLDEPTNHLDLKAINWLTAYLVGDSKVLGGENALRLSKDKIVIVVSHSRDFLNDVCTDMIHFTNQKLNYYKGDFDTFENVRAAQQLQQQRQIQSIEMKQKHIKSFIDRFRYNAKRACLVQSRIKALKRLPMLEQVAEDPSLRFKLKEPEPLSPPLLQLVDVTFKYKKKTKKSPTHLGEESESTKPNGDTSDGSDELLIVRDCQLNVDMDSRIAICGLNGSGKSTLLKLLVGQNECCEGQINRSGKLRIGYFTQQHVDQLDLTLNAVQSLQLRYPEADLSDEQARTYLGQFGISNMLALEPLYILSGGQKSRVAIALMAYNNPHILLLDEPTNHLDLDAVQALIVALNEYAGGVVVVSHDSHLLSCVADEIYTMDKESKRLVRFNGDFMEYRKQLLRSLAH
;
A
#
# COMPACT_ATOMS: atom_id res chain seq x y z
N MET A 1 7.30 -10.26 41.79
CA MET A 1 7.96 -11.16 42.76
C MET A 1 9.47 -11.00 42.58
N ALA A 2 10.13 -10.23 43.44
CA ALA A 2 11.59 -10.33 43.52
C ALA A 2 11.90 -11.70 44.11
N GLY A 3 12.69 -12.51 43.41
CA GLY A 3 13.22 -13.74 43.98
C GLY A 3 14.07 -13.43 45.24
N PRO A 4 14.37 -14.43 46.08
CA PRO A 4 15.27 -14.26 47.22
C PRO A 4 16.57 -13.56 46.80
N THR A 5 17.03 -12.61 47.64
CA THR A 5 18.26 -11.84 47.39
C THR A 5 19.46 -12.76 47.21
N GLU A 6 20.46 -12.31 46.44
CA GLU A 6 21.67 -13.10 46.12
C GLU A 6 22.37 -13.60 47.38
N GLU A 7 22.42 -12.74 48.39
CA GLU A 7 22.96 -13.06 49.72
C GLU A 7 22.14 -14.14 50.45
N ALA A 8 20.81 -14.11 50.35
CA ALA A 8 19.93 -15.10 50.98
C ALA A 8 20.01 -16.46 50.29
N VAL A 9 20.07 -16.50 48.96
CA VAL A 9 20.27 -17.73 48.18
C VAL A 9 21.66 -18.31 48.44
N SER A 10 22.69 -17.47 48.52
CA SER A 10 24.06 -17.86 48.85
C SER A 10 24.16 -18.46 50.26
N ALA A 11 23.50 -17.85 51.25
CA ALA A 11 23.48 -18.35 52.61
C ALA A 11 22.83 -19.74 52.71
N ILE A 12 21.68 -19.96 52.05
CA ILE A 12 21.04 -21.29 52.01
C ILE A 12 21.93 -22.31 51.31
N LEU A 13 22.53 -21.93 50.18
CA LEU A 13 23.40 -22.83 49.41
C LEU A 13 24.60 -23.27 50.24
N GLN A 14 25.25 -22.34 50.95
CA GLN A 14 26.36 -22.65 51.85
C GLN A 14 25.92 -23.53 53.03
N GLU A 15 24.73 -23.28 53.58
CA GLU A 15 24.18 -24.09 54.67
C GLU A 15 23.87 -25.53 54.23
N VAL A 16 23.23 -25.69 53.07
CA VAL A 16 22.84 -27.00 52.51
C VAL A 16 24.06 -27.82 52.08
N THR A 17 25.12 -27.16 51.61
CA THR A 17 26.39 -27.80 51.23
C THR A 17 27.43 -27.87 52.35
N GLN A 18 27.08 -27.49 53.58
CA GLN A 18 27.96 -27.49 54.75
C GLN A 18 29.28 -26.70 54.53
N GLY A 19 29.24 -25.63 53.74
CA GLY A 19 30.41 -24.77 53.49
C GLY A 19 31.53 -25.39 52.64
N LYS A 20 31.27 -26.52 51.96
CA LYS A 20 32.26 -27.21 51.10
C LYS A 20 32.45 -26.57 49.72
N LEU A 21 31.66 -25.57 49.36
CA LEU A 21 31.77 -24.85 48.09
C LEU A 21 32.79 -23.70 48.18
N GLU A 22 33.71 -23.62 47.21
CA GLU A 22 34.56 -22.44 47.04
C GLU A 22 33.71 -21.21 46.67
N SER A 23 34.13 -20.01 47.10
CA SER A 23 33.36 -18.76 46.94
C SER A 23 32.92 -18.49 45.49
N THR A 24 33.83 -18.70 44.54
CA THR A 24 33.56 -18.50 43.11
C THR A 24 32.60 -19.52 42.50
N THR A 25 32.53 -20.74 43.05
CA THR A 25 31.54 -21.76 42.66
C THR A 25 30.19 -21.52 43.30
N ALA A 26 30.15 -21.01 44.53
CA ALA A 26 28.92 -20.61 45.19
C ALA A 26 28.25 -19.45 44.44
N GLU A 27 29.00 -18.41 44.07
CA GLU A 27 28.48 -17.29 43.25
C GLU A 27 27.90 -17.76 41.91
N TYR A 28 28.55 -18.73 41.26
CA TYR A 28 28.05 -19.31 40.01
C TYR A 28 26.73 -20.09 40.19
N LEU A 29 26.63 -20.93 41.23
CA LEU A 29 25.42 -21.67 41.54
C LEU A 29 24.26 -20.77 41.99
N VAL A 30 24.57 -19.72 42.75
CA VAL A 30 23.61 -18.68 43.13
C VAL A 30 23.06 -17.99 41.88
N GLY A 31 23.94 -17.63 40.93
CA GLY A 31 23.50 -17.07 39.64
C GLY A 31 22.63 -18.03 38.81
N MET A 32 22.88 -19.35 38.86
CA MET A 32 22.03 -20.35 38.20
C MET A 32 20.64 -20.44 38.85
N LEU A 33 20.60 -20.51 40.18
CA LEU A 33 19.36 -20.63 40.95
C LEU A 33 18.52 -19.34 40.91
N GLN A 34 19.14 -18.18 40.71
CA GLN A 34 18.43 -16.91 40.52
C GLN A 34 17.87 -16.72 39.11
N ALA A 35 18.54 -17.25 38.09
CA ALA A 35 18.06 -17.19 36.72
C ALA A 35 16.77 -18.01 36.53
N GLU A 36 16.64 -19.13 37.25
CA GLU A 36 15.46 -19.97 37.27
C GLU A 36 15.30 -20.63 38.65
N LEU A 37 14.42 -20.09 39.50
CA LEU A 37 14.16 -20.60 40.84
C LEU A 37 13.39 -21.94 40.77
N PRO A 38 14.01 -23.09 41.15
CA PRO A 38 13.35 -24.39 41.04
C PRO A 38 12.19 -24.48 42.04
N LYS A 39 11.03 -24.93 41.57
CA LYS A 39 9.83 -25.10 42.40
C LYS A 39 9.69 -26.53 42.90
N THR A 40 10.32 -27.49 42.24
CA THR A 40 10.35 -28.90 42.62
C THR A 40 11.79 -29.39 42.78
N ALA A 41 11.98 -30.47 43.54
CA ALA A 41 13.30 -31.06 43.74
C ALA A 41 13.87 -31.66 42.45
N GLU A 42 13.00 -32.12 41.55
CA GLU A 42 13.37 -32.65 40.23
C GLU A 42 13.94 -31.53 39.34
N GLU A 43 13.28 -30.35 39.29
CA GLU A 43 13.80 -29.17 38.58
C GLU A 43 15.13 -28.70 39.16
N ALA A 44 15.28 -28.70 40.50
CA ALA A 44 16.55 -28.39 41.14
C ALA A 44 17.64 -29.41 40.76
N ASN A 45 17.30 -30.69 40.70
CA ASN A 45 18.24 -31.75 40.33
C ASN A 45 18.64 -31.67 38.84
N GLU A 46 17.75 -31.26 37.94
CA GLU A 46 18.10 -30.98 36.54
C GLU A 46 19.04 -29.77 36.41
N LEU A 47 18.85 -28.74 37.23
CA LEU A 47 19.64 -27.51 37.18
C LEU A 47 21.04 -27.67 37.82
N ILE A 48 21.12 -28.28 39.01
CA ILE A 48 22.36 -28.33 39.81
C ILE A 48 22.79 -29.76 40.21
N GLY A 49 21.97 -30.79 39.97
CA GLY A 49 22.24 -32.16 40.45
C GLY A 49 23.50 -32.78 39.87
N ALA A 50 23.72 -32.65 38.55
CA ALA A 50 24.96 -33.10 37.91
C ALA A 50 26.20 -32.36 38.46
N PHE A 51 26.04 -31.08 38.82
CA PHE A 51 27.12 -30.29 39.42
C PHE A 51 27.46 -30.75 40.84
N LEU A 52 26.47 -31.14 41.65
CA LEU A 52 26.68 -31.67 43.00
C LEU A 52 27.49 -32.97 42.98
N LEU A 53 27.27 -33.84 41.99
CA LEU A 53 28.03 -35.06 41.77
C LEU A 53 29.46 -34.76 41.30
N ASP A 54 29.61 -33.85 40.33
CA ASP A 54 30.90 -33.51 39.72
C ASP A 54 31.87 -32.80 40.68
N VAL A 55 31.36 -32.05 41.65
CA VAL A 55 32.17 -31.39 42.70
C VAL A 55 32.46 -32.33 43.88
N GLY A 56 31.89 -33.53 43.91
CA GLY A 56 32.04 -34.49 45.01
C GLY A 56 31.28 -34.09 46.28
N LEU A 57 30.22 -33.29 46.13
CA LEU A 57 29.31 -32.93 47.22
C LEU A 57 28.25 -34.01 47.47
N ALA A 58 27.94 -34.81 46.45
CA ALA A 58 27.18 -36.05 46.51
C ALA A 58 27.95 -37.15 45.77
N ASN A 59 27.93 -38.39 46.27
CA ASN A 59 28.62 -39.51 45.64
C ASN A 59 27.70 -40.32 44.71
N GLU A 60 26.40 -40.30 44.96
CA GLU A 60 25.38 -41.03 44.19
C GLU A 60 24.17 -40.12 43.87
N GLU A 61 23.48 -40.36 42.76
CA GLU A 61 22.28 -39.59 42.34
C GLU A 61 21.18 -39.43 43.42
N PRO A 62 20.83 -40.44 44.25
CA PRO A 62 19.84 -40.23 45.32
C PRO A 62 20.32 -39.26 46.40
N GLU A 63 21.62 -39.14 46.61
CA GLU A 63 22.22 -38.20 47.58
C GLU A 63 22.16 -36.75 47.05
N ALA A 64 22.39 -36.56 45.74
CA ALA A 64 22.23 -35.27 45.08
C ALA A 64 20.78 -34.78 45.10
N LEU A 65 19.82 -35.69 44.91
CA LEU A 65 18.40 -35.38 44.92
C LEU A 65 17.90 -34.98 46.33
N ALA A 66 18.42 -35.62 47.39
CA ALA A 66 18.13 -35.26 48.77
C ALA A 66 18.65 -33.84 49.14
N ILE A 67 19.82 -33.45 48.62
CA ILE A 67 20.38 -32.10 48.79
C ILE A 67 19.49 -31.07 48.05
N CYS A 68 19.03 -31.39 46.85
CA CYS A 68 18.10 -30.57 46.08
C CYS A 68 16.73 -30.41 46.77
N GLU A 69 16.21 -31.46 47.41
CA GLU A 69 14.97 -31.38 48.20
C GLU A 69 15.09 -30.41 49.38
N GLN A 70 16.20 -30.46 50.12
CA GLN A 70 16.46 -29.56 51.25
C GLN A 70 16.59 -28.10 50.79
N LEU A 71 17.25 -27.87 49.64
CA LEU A 71 17.38 -26.55 49.03
C LEU A 71 16.02 -25.94 48.69
N VAL A 72 15.16 -26.70 48.00
CA VAL A 72 13.84 -26.22 47.55
C VAL A 72 12.89 -25.97 48.74
N GLN A 73 12.97 -26.77 49.80
CA GLN A 73 12.18 -26.55 51.02
C GLN A 73 12.56 -25.23 51.70
N LYS A 74 13.86 -24.92 51.81
CA LYS A 74 14.34 -23.67 52.43
C LYS A 74 14.09 -22.44 51.56
N LEU A 75 14.21 -22.56 50.24
CA LEU A 75 13.87 -21.48 49.31
C LEU A 75 12.37 -21.13 49.34
N LYS A 76 11.48 -22.13 49.47
CA LYS A 76 10.03 -21.89 49.63
C LYS A 76 9.66 -21.20 50.94
N ALA A 77 10.45 -21.41 52.00
CA ALA A 77 10.22 -20.74 53.29
C ALA A 77 10.54 -19.23 53.22
N LEU A 78 11.53 -18.83 52.41
CA LEU A 78 11.91 -17.42 52.24
C LEU A 78 10.90 -16.59 51.43
N CYS A 79 10.28 -17.15 50.40
CA CYS A 79 9.38 -16.41 49.50
C CYS A 79 8.04 -15.98 50.15
N LYS A 80 7.74 -16.37 51.40
CA LYS A 80 6.49 -16.03 52.08
C LYS A 80 6.52 -14.70 52.85
N ALA A 81 7.67 -14.04 52.93
CA ALA A 81 7.81 -12.77 53.63
C ALA A 81 8.31 -11.70 52.65
N THR A 82 7.59 -10.59 52.56
CA THR A 82 7.95 -9.26 51.98
C THR A 82 7.48 -8.90 50.54
N GLU A 83 6.62 -7.88 50.49
CA GLU A 83 6.40 -6.84 49.44
C GLU A 83 6.52 -5.45 50.15
N PRO A 84 6.44 -4.28 49.48
CA PRO A 84 7.36 -3.70 48.47
C PRO A 84 7.75 -2.21 48.79
N ALA A 85 8.72 -1.59 48.05
CA ALA A 85 8.75 -0.16 47.63
C ALA A 85 10.06 0.31 46.92
N GLU A 86 9.91 0.85 45.69
CA GLU A 86 10.45 2.09 45.05
C GLU A 86 11.93 2.61 45.16
N ASP A 87 12.61 2.64 43.99
CA ASP A 87 13.10 3.82 43.19
C ASP A 87 14.59 4.32 43.17
N VAL A 88 15.01 4.76 41.95
CA VAL A 88 16.08 5.74 41.52
C VAL A 88 17.53 5.32 41.06
N ARG A 89 17.76 5.48 39.73
CA ARG A 89 18.86 6.05 38.86
C ARG A 89 20.39 5.83 39.10
N GLU A 90 21.15 5.55 38.02
CA GLU A 90 22.06 6.47 37.26
C GLU A 90 22.81 5.79 36.06
N GLN A 91 23.32 6.60 35.12
CA GLN A 91 23.81 6.27 33.74
C GLN A 91 25.39 6.23 33.61
N PRO A 92 26.05 6.47 32.44
CA PRO A 92 26.50 5.48 31.45
C PRO A 92 28.01 5.56 31.08
N GLU A 93 28.57 4.57 30.35
CA GLU A 93 29.83 4.76 29.61
C GLU A 93 29.85 4.09 28.22
N GLN A 94 30.48 4.81 27.28
CA GLN A 94 30.58 4.56 25.83
C GLN A 94 31.83 3.74 25.46
N ARG A 95 31.79 3.05 24.31
CA ARG A 95 32.80 3.10 23.21
C ARG A 95 32.43 2.18 22.03
N ALA A 96 32.73 2.63 20.81
CA ALA A 96 32.40 2.03 19.51
C ALA A 96 33.68 1.48 18.79
N PRO A 97 33.66 1.06 17.50
CA PRO A 97 33.79 -0.33 17.07
C PRO A 97 35.09 -0.64 16.30
N VAL A 98 35.38 -1.94 16.09
CA VAL A 98 36.49 -2.41 15.25
C VAL A 98 35.93 -3.18 14.04
N ARG A 99 36.33 -2.78 12.83
CA ARG A 99 36.17 -3.54 11.58
C ARG A 99 37.55 -4.07 11.17
N LEU A 100 37.61 -5.32 10.68
CA LEU A 100 38.73 -5.80 9.87
C LEU A 100 38.18 -6.65 8.74
N GLN A 101 38.32 -6.13 7.51
CA GLN A 101 38.25 -6.89 6.28
C GLN A 101 39.56 -7.66 6.12
N ASP A 102 39.46 -8.96 5.89
CA ASP A 102 40.35 -9.72 5.00
C ASP A 102 39.85 -11.16 4.99
N LEU A 103 39.32 -11.60 3.84
CA LEU A 103 39.39 -12.98 3.33
C LEU A 103 38.72 -13.04 1.96
N LEU A 104 39.44 -12.56 0.95
CA LEU A 104 39.27 -12.95 -0.45
C LEU A 104 40.06 -14.24 -0.69
N GLN A 105 39.41 -15.31 -1.16
CA GLN A 105 39.94 -16.13 -2.26
C GLN A 105 38.88 -17.10 -2.84
N LYS A 106 38.68 -16.94 -4.16
CA LYS A 106 38.37 -17.93 -5.20
C LYS A 106 37.00 -18.64 -5.21
N ARG A 107 36.18 -18.27 -6.20
CA ARG A 107 35.89 -19.15 -7.36
C ARG A 107 35.40 -18.33 -8.56
N THR A 108 36.00 -18.60 -9.70
CA THR A 108 35.72 -18.05 -11.02
C THR A 108 34.71 -18.90 -11.79
N GLU A 109 34.10 -18.24 -12.77
CA GLU A 109 33.54 -18.73 -14.04
C GLU A 109 32.08 -19.23 -14.10
N GLY A 110 31.33 -18.50 -14.93
CA GLY A 110 29.95 -18.74 -15.36
C GLY A 110 29.42 -17.48 -16.06
N ASP A 111 30.01 -17.13 -17.21
CA ASP A 111 29.57 -16.03 -18.08
C ASP A 111 28.12 -16.24 -18.52
N PHE A 112 27.22 -15.34 -18.12
CA PHE A 112 25.95 -15.13 -18.78
C PHE A 112 25.60 -13.64 -18.72
N SER A 113 25.52 -13.02 -19.90
CA SER A 113 25.30 -11.59 -20.10
C SER A 113 23.81 -11.25 -19.95
N ASP A 114 23.50 -10.46 -18.92
CA ASP A 114 22.22 -9.79 -18.73
C ASP A 114 22.12 -8.56 -19.67
N PRO A 115 21.11 -8.46 -20.57
CA PRO A 115 20.92 -7.28 -21.41
C PRO A 115 20.52 -6.01 -20.64
N PHE A 116 20.26 -6.09 -19.33
CA PHE A 116 19.79 -4.98 -18.49
C PHE A 116 20.90 -4.30 -17.66
N LEU A 117 22.12 -4.84 -17.64
CA LEU A 117 23.27 -4.28 -16.92
C LEU A 117 24.39 -3.87 -17.88
N GLY A 118 24.22 -2.69 -18.48
CA GLY A 118 25.14 -2.15 -19.49
C GLY A 118 25.49 -0.69 -19.28
N ILE A 119 26.13 -0.33 -18.15
CA ILE A 119 26.98 0.86 -18.08
C ILE A 119 28.26 0.49 -17.35
N GLN A 120 29.33 0.26 -18.13
CA GLN A 120 30.68 0.52 -17.64
C GLN A 120 30.73 1.99 -17.22
N GLN A 121 30.96 2.24 -15.93
CA GLN A 121 31.34 3.56 -15.46
C GLN A 121 32.71 3.89 -16.04
N ASP A 122 32.74 4.65 -17.13
CA ASP A 122 33.86 5.56 -17.33
C ASP A 122 33.77 6.60 -16.22
N ALA A 123 34.50 6.35 -15.15
CA ALA A 123 34.79 7.35 -14.14
C ALA A 123 35.44 8.54 -14.84
N ALA A 124 34.67 9.60 -15.09
CA ALA A 124 35.24 10.89 -15.41
C ALA A 124 36.02 11.35 -14.17
N MET A 125 37.33 11.07 -14.17
CA MET A 125 38.27 11.75 -13.29
C MET A 125 38.12 13.24 -13.52
N VAL A 126 37.56 13.94 -12.52
CA VAL A 126 37.55 15.39 -12.46
C VAL A 126 39.01 15.84 -12.32
N ASN A 127 39.57 16.36 -13.41
CA ASN A 127 40.91 16.93 -13.41
C ASN A 127 40.85 18.35 -12.83
N TYR A 128 41.40 18.55 -11.62
CA TYR A 128 41.42 19.82 -10.88
C TYR A 128 42.50 20.81 -11.38
N ASN A 129 42.72 20.91 -12.69
CA ASN A 129 43.59 21.94 -13.26
C ASN A 129 42.77 22.84 -14.19
N ALA A 130 42.14 23.85 -13.59
CA ALA A 130 41.59 24.98 -14.33
C ALA A 130 42.75 25.90 -14.76
N PRO A 131 42.93 26.19 -16.06
CA PRO A 131 43.76 27.31 -16.46
C PRO A 131 42.98 28.61 -16.23
N VAL A 132 43.64 29.57 -15.60
CA VAL A 132 43.14 30.95 -15.47
C VAL A 132 43.16 31.58 -16.86
N PHE A 133 42.01 32.07 -17.34
CA PHE A 133 41.92 32.84 -18.58
C PHE A 133 41.04 34.07 -18.44
N ASP A 134 41.51 35.17 -19.03
CA ASP A 134 40.93 36.51 -19.03
C ASP A 134 39.66 36.64 -19.89
N GLY A 135 38.91 37.71 -19.60
CA GLY A 135 37.52 37.96 -19.97
C GLY A 135 37.15 37.99 -21.46
N ASP A 136 35.85 37.82 -21.68
CA ASP A 136 35.06 37.84 -22.92
C ASP A 136 34.91 36.55 -23.76
N SER A 137 35.83 35.57 -23.69
CA SER A 137 35.62 34.25 -24.35
C SER A 137 34.88 33.22 -23.47
N ALA A 138 34.93 33.38 -22.14
CA ALA A 138 34.37 32.43 -21.18
C ALA A 138 32.83 32.34 -21.24
N ALA A 139 32.13 33.44 -21.56
CA ALA A 139 30.67 33.44 -21.67
C ALA A 139 30.17 32.64 -22.90
N ALA A 140 30.88 32.73 -24.03
CA ALA A 140 30.55 32.00 -25.25
C ALA A 140 30.85 30.50 -25.10
N GLU A 141 31.96 30.14 -24.44
CA GLU A 141 32.30 28.75 -24.14
C GLU A 141 31.38 28.15 -23.07
N ALA A 142 31.02 28.90 -22.04
CA ALA A 142 30.03 28.49 -21.04
C ALA A 142 28.64 28.29 -21.69
N ALA A 143 28.21 29.18 -22.58
CA ALA A 143 26.94 29.02 -23.31
C ALA A 143 26.96 27.80 -24.24
N LYS A 144 28.09 27.52 -24.90
CA LYS A 144 28.28 26.35 -25.75
C LYS A 144 28.32 25.05 -24.94
N GLN A 145 28.97 25.06 -23.77
CA GLN A 145 28.94 23.94 -22.82
C GLN A 145 27.54 23.72 -22.24
N GLN A 146 26.80 24.78 -21.93
CA GLN A 146 25.40 24.71 -21.49
C GLN A 146 24.49 24.14 -22.60
N GLN A 147 24.65 24.58 -23.85
CA GLN A 147 23.91 24.02 -24.99
C GLN A 147 24.25 22.54 -25.22
N LEU A 148 25.53 22.16 -25.16
CA LEU A 148 25.94 20.76 -25.31
C LEU A 148 25.38 19.90 -24.18
N MET A 149 25.36 20.42 -22.95
CA MET A 149 24.78 19.75 -21.78
C MET A 149 23.26 19.62 -21.90
N GLN A 150 22.56 20.66 -22.40
CA GLN A 150 21.13 20.61 -22.71
C GLN A 150 20.82 19.60 -23.82
N GLN A 151 21.60 19.57 -24.90
CA GLN A 151 21.45 18.57 -25.97
C GLN A 151 21.71 17.15 -25.47
N ARG A 152 22.72 16.93 -24.63
CA ARG A 152 22.98 15.63 -24.00
C ARG A 152 21.84 15.20 -23.08
N LYS A 153 21.31 16.11 -22.26
CA LYS A 153 20.12 15.87 -21.42
C LYS A 153 18.89 15.53 -22.28
N GLN A 154 18.68 16.22 -23.39
CA GLN A 154 17.57 15.97 -24.31
C GLN A 154 17.70 14.62 -25.02
N GLN A 155 18.90 14.26 -25.50
CA GLN A 155 19.17 12.94 -26.08
C GLN A 155 19.02 11.81 -25.06
N GLN A 156 19.44 12.02 -23.81
CA GLN A 156 19.20 11.05 -22.73
C GLN A 156 17.71 10.88 -22.45
N ARG A 157 16.96 11.99 -22.42
CA ARG A 157 15.50 11.98 -22.22
C ARG A 157 14.78 11.25 -23.36
N GLU A 158 15.17 11.50 -24.61
CA GLU A 158 14.61 10.80 -25.78
C GLU A 158 14.92 9.30 -25.76
N LYS A 159 16.15 8.92 -25.39
CA LYS A 159 16.52 7.50 -25.19
C LYS A 159 15.66 6.84 -24.12
N GLN A 160 15.47 7.49 -22.97
CA GLN A 160 14.62 6.97 -21.90
C GLN A 160 13.14 6.91 -22.29
N MET A 161 12.61 7.90 -23.00
CA MET A 161 11.24 7.86 -23.53
C MET A 161 11.04 6.72 -24.52
N ARG A 162 12.03 6.45 -25.37
CA ARG A 162 11.98 5.33 -26.30
C ARG A 162 11.97 3.98 -25.56
N LEU A 163 12.83 3.83 -24.55
CA LEU A 163 12.85 2.63 -23.70
C LEU A 163 11.53 2.44 -22.95
N LEU A 164 10.91 3.53 -22.46
CA LEU A 164 9.59 3.49 -21.83
C LEU A 164 8.51 2.98 -22.79
N LEU A 165 8.47 3.49 -24.02
CA LEU A 165 7.51 3.07 -25.03
C LEU A 165 7.72 1.61 -25.48
N GLU A 166 8.97 1.17 -25.57
CA GLU A 166 9.31 -0.24 -25.86
C GLU A 166 8.91 -1.14 -24.68
N TRP A 167 9.10 -0.69 -23.44
CA TRP A 167 8.66 -1.40 -22.23
C TRP A 167 7.13 -1.53 -22.14
N GLU A 168 6.39 -0.45 -22.40
CA GLU A 168 4.92 -0.47 -22.41
C GLU A 168 4.37 -1.44 -23.47
N LYS A 169 4.98 -1.47 -24.66
CA LYS A 169 4.57 -2.39 -25.73
C LYS A 169 4.87 -3.85 -25.43
N ASN A 170 5.92 -4.13 -24.66
CA ASN A 170 6.34 -5.49 -24.32
C ASN A 170 5.61 -6.06 -23.09
N LYS A 171 4.74 -5.29 -22.41
CA LYS A 171 3.89 -5.85 -21.37
C LYS A 171 2.92 -6.87 -21.98
N PRO A 172 2.89 -8.11 -21.50
CA PRO A 172 1.89 -9.06 -21.95
C PRO A 172 0.49 -8.50 -21.67
N PRO A 173 -0.44 -8.51 -22.64
CA PRO A 173 -1.79 -8.01 -22.41
C PRO A 173 -2.52 -8.89 -21.39
N LEU A 174 -3.50 -8.31 -20.70
CA LEU A 174 -4.46 -9.09 -19.94
C LEU A 174 -5.51 -9.67 -20.89
N PRO A 175 -6.06 -10.85 -20.60
CA PRO A 175 -7.20 -11.34 -21.35
C PRO A 175 -8.42 -10.46 -21.02
N PRO A 176 -9.15 -9.97 -22.03
CA PRO A 176 -10.33 -9.16 -21.79
C PRO A 176 -11.39 -9.97 -21.04
N PRO A 177 -12.22 -9.31 -20.20
CA PRO A 177 -13.38 -9.96 -19.59
C PRO A 177 -14.25 -10.56 -20.67
N LYS A 178 -14.65 -11.82 -20.50
CA LYS A 178 -15.59 -12.51 -21.39
C LYS A 178 -16.68 -13.17 -20.59
N LYS A 179 -17.92 -12.86 -20.94
CA LYS A 179 -19.09 -13.55 -20.39
C LYS A 179 -19.24 -14.89 -21.11
N ARG A 180 -19.26 -16.00 -20.36
CA ARG A 180 -19.59 -17.32 -20.90
C ARG A 180 -20.98 -17.71 -20.46
N HIS A 181 -21.85 -18.02 -21.42
CA HIS A 181 -23.16 -18.63 -21.15
C HIS A 181 -22.97 -20.14 -21.17
N GLY A 182 -22.71 -20.72 -20.00
CA GLY A 182 -22.31 -22.12 -19.90
C GLY A 182 -23.31 -23.08 -20.55
N ASP A 183 -22.81 -24.10 -21.24
CA ASP A 183 -23.60 -25.30 -21.53
C ASP A 183 -23.89 -26.01 -20.21
N VAL A 184 -25.18 -26.15 -19.88
CA VAL A 184 -25.70 -26.74 -18.62
C VAL A 184 -25.10 -28.13 -18.32
N GLN A 185 -24.51 -28.80 -19.32
CA GLN A 185 -24.03 -30.18 -19.26
C GLN A 185 -22.58 -30.36 -18.76
N LEU A 186 -21.76 -29.30 -18.67
CA LEU A 186 -20.32 -29.42 -18.32
C LEU A 186 -19.96 -28.96 -16.90
N LYS A 187 -20.93 -28.81 -15.98
CA LYS A 187 -20.65 -28.51 -14.57
C LYS A 187 -20.01 -29.72 -13.85
N ARG A 188 -18.72 -29.99 -14.11
CA ARG A 188 -17.91 -30.88 -13.29
C ARG A 188 -17.26 -30.10 -12.14
N SER A 189 -17.87 -30.22 -10.97
CA SER A 189 -17.26 -30.52 -9.66
C SER A 189 -15.77 -30.19 -9.43
N ALA A 190 -15.38 -28.92 -9.47
CA ALA A 190 -14.23 -28.44 -8.69
C ALA A 190 -14.75 -27.55 -7.55
N GLU A 191 -14.46 -27.91 -6.29
CA GLU A 191 -14.83 -27.14 -5.09
C GLU A 191 -14.07 -25.79 -4.99
N GLY A 192 -13.02 -25.61 -5.82
CA GLY A 192 -12.15 -24.44 -5.81
C GLY A 192 -10.90 -24.63 -6.68
N ILE A 193 -9.97 -23.69 -6.58
CA ILE A 193 -8.63 -23.76 -7.17
C ILE A 193 -7.65 -24.21 -6.08
N LEU A 194 -7.09 -25.40 -6.25
CA LEU A 194 -6.08 -25.98 -5.36
C LEU A 194 -4.84 -26.31 -6.19
N VAL A 195 -3.79 -25.51 -6.04
CA VAL A 195 -2.50 -25.73 -6.70
C VAL A 195 -1.45 -25.92 -5.62
N ASP A 196 -0.86 -27.11 -5.59
CA ASP A 196 0.25 -27.41 -4.69
C ASP A 196 1.57 -27.02 -5.35
N SER A 197 2.37 -26.22 -4.64
CA SER A 197 3.74 -25.85 -4.99
C SER A 197 3.92 -25.24 -6.39
N PHE A 198 3.68 -23.93 -6.50
CA PHE A 198 4.04 -23.13 -7.67
C PHE A 198 4.98 -21.98 -7.29
N SER A 199 5.74 -21.54 -8.28
CA SER A 199 6.70 -20.45 -8.19
C SER A 199 6.45 -19.45 -9.31
N ILE A 200 6.54 -18.15 -9.00
CA ILE A 200 6.41 -17.07 -9.98
C ILE A 200 7.67 -16.22 -9.93
N ALA A 201 8.31 -16.05 -11.09
CA ALA A 201 9.42 -15.15 -11.27
C ALA A 201 9.14 -14.20 -12.44
N VAL A 202 9.46 -12.92 -12.25
CA VAL A 202 9.32 -11.90 -13.31
C VAL A 202 10.63 -11.12 -13.39
N ALA A 203 11.16 -11.02 -14.61
CA ALA A 203 12.40 -10.30 -14.91
C ALA A 203 13.57 -10.69 -13.96
N GLY A 204 13.74 -11.99 -13.71
CA GLY A 204 14.82 -12.52 -12.85
C GLY A 204 14.57 -12.39 -11.33
N ARG A 205 13.53 -11.66 -10.90
CA ARG A 205 13.14 -11.58 -9.49
C ARG A 205 12.10 -12.66 -9.16
N GLN A 206 12.43 -13.53 -8.20
CA GLN A 206 11.48 -14.49 -7.65
C GLN A 206 10.48 -13.75 -6.75
N LEU A 207 9.19 -13.81 -7.12
CA LEU A 207 8.10 -13.19 -6.38
C LEU A 207 7.48 -14.20 -5.40
N LEU A 208 7.21 -15.42 -5.88
CA LEU A 208 6.71 -16.54 -5.08
C LEU A 208 7.59 -17.77 -5.30
N VAL A 209 7.92 -18.49 -4.23
CA VAL A 209 8.75 -19.70 -4.27
C VAL A 209 8.08 -20.83 -3.49
N ASP A 210 7.80 -21.93 -4.19
CA ASP A 210 7.21 -23.17 -3.67
C ASP A 210 6.01 -22.93 -2.76
N THR A 211 5.03 -22.21 -3.31
CA THR A 211 3.83 -21.76 -2.59
C THR A 211 2.61 -22.57 -2.99
N SER A 212 1.64 -22.74 -2.08
CA SER A 212 0.37 -23.39 -2.42
C SER A 212 -0.73 -22.35 -2.61
N LEU A 213 -1.51 -22.44 -3.69
CA LEU A 213 -2.70 -21.63 -3.92
C LEU A 213 -3.93 -22.41 -3.47
N LYS A 214 -4.67 -21.88 -2.49
CA LYS A 214 -5.90 -22.47 -1.98
C LYS A 214 -7.05 -21.46 -2.03
N LEU A 215 -7.93 -21.60 -3.01
CA LEU A 215 -9.09 -20.75 -3.20
C LEU A 215 -10.34 -21.62 -3.26
N MET A 216 -11.28 -21.42 -2.34
CA MET A 216 -12.53 -22.19 -2.29
C MET A 216 -13.69 -21.35 -2.84
N LYS A 217 -14.63 -22.00 -3.53
CA LYS A 217 -15.85 -21.34 -4.03
C LYS A 217 -16.64 -20.69 -2.90
N GLY A 218 -17.23 -19.54 -3.18
CA GLY A 218 -18.01 -18.74 -2.22
C GLY A 218 -17.17 -17.96 -1.20
N ARG A 219 -15.84 -18.05 -1.25
CA ARG A 219 -14.94 -17.29 -0.38
C ARG A 219 -14.48 -16.00 -1.04
N ARG A 220 -14.27 -14.98 -0.20
CA ARG A 220 -13.80 -13.65 -0.60
C ARG A 220 -12.47 -13.41 0.09
N TYR A 221 -11.40 -13.36 -0.68
CA TYR A 221 -10.03 -13.27 -0.21
C TYR A 221 -9.53 -11.82 -0.31
N GLY A 222 -9.06 -11.25 0.79
CA GLY A 222 -8.30 -10.00 0.77
C GLY A 222 -6.82 -10.29 0.60
N LEU A 223 -6.20 -9.83 -0.49
CA LEU A 223 -4.77 -10.01 -0.76
C LEU A 223 -3.98 -8.79 -0.26
N ILE A 224 -3.22 -9.00 0.81
CA ILE A 224 -2.47 -7.94 1.51
C ILE A 224 -0.97 -8.18 1.37
N GLY A 225 -0.21 -7.10 1.22
CA GLY A 225 1.25 -7.13 1.19
C GLY A 225 1.81 -5.76 0.80
N ARG A 226 3.12 -5.58 0.96
CA ARG A 226 3.80 -4.31 0.63
C ARG A 226 3.71 -3.97 -0.86
N ASN A 227 3.85 -2.69 -1.19
CA ASN A 227 3.88 -2.29 -2.60
C ASN A 227 5.18 -2.73 -3.29
N GLY A 228 5.05 -3.28 -4.50
CA GLY A 228 6.17 -3.82 -5.27
C GLY A 228 6.61 -5.24 -4.88
N ILE A 229 5.83 -5.98 -4.07
CA ILE A 229 6.06 -7.41 -3.78
C ILE A 229 5.57 -8.35 -4.89
N GLY A 230 4.69 -7.85 -5.79
CA GLY A 230 4.16 -8.61 -6.92
C GLY A 230 2.67 -8.97 -6.84
N LYS A 231 1.84 -8.27 -6.03
CA LYS A 231 0.38 -8.52 -5.91
C LYS A 231 -0.33 -8.52 -7.27
N SER A 232 -0.24 -7.41 -8.01
CA SER A 232 -0.84 -7.29 -9.35
C SER A 232 -0.25 -8.30 -10.32
N THR A 233 1.06 -8.57 -10.23
CA THR A 233 1.72 -9.59 -11.07
C THR A 233 1.17 -10.99 -10.82
N PHE A 234 0.90 -11.35 -9.57
CA PHE A 234 0.24 -12.60 -9.20
C PHE A 234 -1.20 -12.66 -9.74
N LEU A 235 -1.97 -11.59 -9.60
CA LEU A 235 -3.32 -11.51 -10.18
C LEU A 235 -3.31 -11.66 -11.71
N HIS A 236 -2.35 -11.02 -12.39
CA HIS A 236 -2.20 -11.11 -13.84
C HIS A 236 -1.81 -12.51 -14.30
N ALA A 237 -0.88 -13.16 -13.58
CA ALA A 237 -0.49 -14.55 -13.86
C ALA A 237 -1.68 -15.50 -13.68
N LEU A 238 -2.51 -15.28 -12.65
CA LEU A 238 -3.73 -16.04 -12.43
C LEU A 238 -4.76 -15.79 -13.55
N ALA A 239 -5.00 -14.55 -13.95
CA ALA A 239 -5.91 -14.20 -15.04
C ALA A 239 -5.51 -14.83 -16.38
N ARG A 240 -4.19 -14.88 -16.66
CA ARG A 240 -3.65 -15.50 -17.89
C ARG A 240 -3.60 -17.02 -17.85
N HIS A 241 -3.91 -17.64 -16.72
CA HIS A 241 -3.73 -19.09 -16.50
C HIS A 241 -2.27 -19.53 -16.64
N ASP A 242 -1.31 -18.65 -16.30
CA ASP A 242 0.13 -18.96 -16.31
C ASP A 242 0.50 -19.94 -15.17
N ILE A 243 -0.35 -20.05 -14.15
CA ILE A 243 -0.17 -20.95 -13.01
C ILE A 243 -0.65 -22.36 -13.40
N LEU A 244 0.29 -23.28 -13.56
CA LEU A 244 0.01 -24.69 -13.84
C LEU A 244 -0.85 -25.31 -12.72
N GLY A 245 -1.93 -25.98 -13.10
CA GLY A 245 -2.88 -26.61 -12.16
C GLY A 245 -4.19 -25.86 -11.99
N VAL A 246 -4.31 -24.65 -12.53
CA VAL A 246 -5.61 -23.98 -12.68
C VAL A 246 -6.36 -24.61 -13.85
N ASP A 247 -7.62 -24.98 -13.64
CA ASP A 247 -8.47 -25.58 -14.68
C ASP A 247 -8.71 -24.56 -15.81
N PRO A 248 -8.37 -24.89 -17.08
CA PRO A 248 -8.57 -23.98 -18.22
C PRO A 248 -10.04 -23.63 -18.50
N ASP A 249 -10.99 -24.40 -17.97
CA ASP A 249 -12.42 -24.09 -18.09
C ASP A 249 -12.90 -23.04 -17.08
N THR A 250 -12.11 -22.77 -16.03
CA THR A 250 -12.44 -21.75 -15.02
C THR A 250 -12.35 -20.37 -15.64
N THR A 251 -13.43 -19.60 -15.60
CA THR A 251 -13.40 -18.22 -16.08
C THR A 251 -12.80 -17.30 -15.03
N ILE A 252 -11.70 -16.63 -15.36
CA ILE A 252 -11.02 -15.67 -14.48
C ILE A 252 -11.04 -14.30 -15.13
N THR A 253 -11.63 -13.33 -14.45
CA THR A 253 -11.70 -11.94 -14.91
C THR A 253 -10.91 -11.02 -13.98
N CYS A 254 -10.08 -10.16 -14.57
CA CYS A 254 -9.34 -9.11 -13.88
C CYS A 254 -9.75 -7.75 -14.42
N VAL A 255 -9.81 -6.73 -13.55
CA VAL A 255 -10.04 -5.34 -13.99
C VAL A 255 -8.83 -4.84 -14.76
N GLU A 256 -9.02 -4.45 -16.01
CA GLU A 256 -7.96 -3.89 -16.85
C GLU A 256 -7.76 -2.41 -16.55
N GLN A 257 -6.58 -2.03 -16.04
CA GLN A 257 -6.27 -0.63 -15.70
C GLN A 257 -6.04 0.27 -16.93
N GLU A 258 -5.84 -0.29 -18.13
CA GLU A 258 -5.48 0.45 -19.35
C GLU A 258 -6.23 -0.02 -20.62
N TYR A 259 -7.53 -0.28 -20.51
CA TYR A 259 -8.34 -0.63 -21.68
C TYR A 259 -8.50 0.57 -22.62
N ARG A 260 -8.18 0.37 -23.90
CA ARG A 260 -8.38 1.39 -24.95
C ARG A 260 -9.79 1.25 -25.51
N PHE A 261 -10.67 2.12 -25.04
CA PHE A 261 -12.03 2.25 -25.57
C PHE A 261 -12.02 2.85 -26.97
N GLY A 262 -12.93 2.38 -27.81
CA GLY A 262 -13.21 2.97 -29.11
C GLY A 262 -14.15 4.18 -29.03
N ASP A 263 -14.97 4.34 -30.05
CA ASP A 263 -16.01 5.39 -30.15
C ASP A 263 -17.36 4.99 -29.52
N GLU A 264 -17.39 3.88 -28.81
CA GLU A 264 -18.54 3.27 -28.15
C GLU A 264 -19.08 4.10 -26.96
N THR A 265 -20.36 3.95 -26.67
CA THR A 265 -20.98 4.50 -25.45
C THR A 265 -20.60 3.69 -24.21
N VAL A 266 -20.79 4.26 -23.02
CA VAL A 266 -20.50 3.56 -21.76
C VAL A 266 -21.29 2.25 -21.63
N LEU A 267 -22.58 2.28 -21.98
CA LEU A 267 -23.44 1.10 -21.93
C LEU A 267 -23.00 0.02 -22.94
N GLU A 268 -22.72 0.42 -24.18
CA GLU A 268 -22.19 -0.47 -25.22
C GLU A 268 -20.86 -1.11 -24.80
N ALA A 269 -19.96 -0.33 -24.19
CA ALA A 269 -18.67 -0.82 -23.74
C ALA A 269 -18.78 -1.93 -22.68
N VAL A 270 -19.83 -1.90 -21.84
CA VAL A 270 -20.12 -2.96 -20.85
C VAL A 270 -20.78 -4.16 -21.52
N LEU A 271 -21.75 -3.93 -22.41
CA LEU A 271 -22.43 -5.01 -23.13
C LEU A 271 -21.51 -5.77 -24.09
N ALA A 272 -20.46 -5.13 -24.62
CA ALA A 272 -19.49 -5.72 -25.53
C ALA A 272 -18.69 -6.90 -24.92
N VAL A 273 -18.69 -7.04 -23.59
CA VAL A 273 -18.10 -8.18 -22.87
C VAL A 273 -18.78 -9.51 -23.23
N ASP A 274 -20.06 -9.45 -23.62
CA ASP A 274 -20.84 -10.59 -24.08
C ASP A 274 -20.71 -10.76 -25.60
N GLU A 275 -19.57 -11.30 -26.02
CA GLU A 275 -19.26 -11.55 -27.44
C GLU A 275 -20.29 -12.47 -28.11
N GLU A 276 -20.86 -13.44 -27.37
CA GLU A 276 -21.87 -14.36 -27.89
C GLU A 276 -23.16 -13.62 -28.20
N ARG A 277 -23.70 -12.84 -27.24
CA ARG A 277 -24.88 -11.99 -27.47
C ARG A 277 -24.66 -11.05 -28.65
N LYS A 278 -23.50 -10.39 -28.72
CA LYS A 278 -23.20 -9.45 -29.81
C LYS A 278 -23.23 -10.13 -31.18
N LYS A 279 -22.57 -11.29 -31.32
CA LYS A 279 -22.56 -12.06 -32.58
C LYS A 279 -23.96 -12.52 -32.99
N LEU A 280 -24.77 -12.98 -32.03
CA LEU A 280 -26.14 -13.43 -32.29
C LEU A 280 -27.04 -12.27 -32.76
N LEU A 281 -26.92 -11.09 -32.17
CA LEU A 281 -27.66 -9.89 -32.60
C LEU A 281 -27.21 -9.40 -33.99
N GLU A 282 -25.90 -9.38 -34.26
CA GLU A 282 -25.37 -9.05 -35.59
C GLU A 282 -25.84 -10.05 -36.66
N GLU A 283 -25.89 -11.34 -36.32
CA GLU A 283 -26.41 -12.40 -37.21
C GLU A 283 -27.92 -12.25 -37.45
N GLU A 284 -28.69 -11.93 -36.40
CA GLU A 284 -30.14 -11.64 -36.50
C GLU A 284 -30.41 -10.46 -37.43
N GLU A 285 -29.72 -9.32 -37.25
CA GLU A 285 -29.89 -8.14 -38.09
C GLU A 285 -29.54 -8.41 -39.55
N LEU A 286 -28.46 -9.16 -39.80
CA LEU A 286 -28.00 -9.51 -41.15
C LEU A 286 -29.02 -10.42 -41.84
N LEU A 287 -29.55 -11.43 -41.14
CA LEU A 287 -30.58 -12.32 -41.68
C LEU A 287 -31.91 -11.58 -41.92
N ALA A 288 -32.27 -10.64 -41.04
CA ALA A 288 -33.45 -9.79 -41.21
C ALA A 288 -33.33 -8.86 -42.43
N GLN A 289 -32.16 -8.25 -42.64
CA GLN A 289 -31.90 -7.36 -43.78
C GLN A 289 -31.83 -8.12 -45.12
N GLN A 290 -31.32 -9.34 -45.13
CA GLN A 290 -31.20 -10.13 -46.35
C GLN A 290 -32.54 -10.63 -46.90
N GLY A 291 -33.65 -10.49 -46.16
CA GLY A 291 -35.01 -10.79 -46.65
C GLY A 291 -35.18 -12.20 -47.21
N GLN A 292 -34.30 -13.14 -46.85
CA GLN A 292 -34.26 -14.48 -47.44
C GLN A 292 -35.47 -15.28 -46.95
N SER A 293 -36.50 -15.36 -47.80
CA SER A 293 -37.74 -16.14 -47.59
C SER A 293 -37.52 -17.66 -47.72
N GLY A 294 -36.37 -18.16 -47.27
CA GLY A 294 -36.02 -19.58 -47.28
C GLY A 294 -36.24 -20.23 -45.92
N ALA A 295 -36.82 -21.43 -45.89
CA ALA A 295 -37.09 -22.17 -44.65
C ALA A 295 -35.86 -22.31 -43.73
N ALA A 296 -34.66 -22.46 -44.30
CA ALA A 296 -33.41 -22.55 -43.56
C ALA A 296 -33.05 -21.28 -42.77
N ALA A 297 -33.30 -20.09 -43.35
CA ALA A 297 -33.08 -18.81 -42.66
C ALA A 297 -34.07 -18.65 -41.49
N GLY A 298 -35.32 -19.08 -41.68
CA GLY A 298 -36.32 -19.12 -40.61
C GLY A 298 -35.93 -20.05 -39.45
N PHE A 299 -35.42 -21.25 -39.74
CA PHE A 299 -34.92 -22.17 -38.70
C PHE A 299 -33.72 -21.60 -37.95
N ARG A 300 -32.78 -20.93 -38.65
CA ARG A 300 -31.63 -20.29 -38.00
C ARG A 300 -32.04 -19.11 -37.12
N LEU A 301 -32.96 -18.25 -37.60
CA LEU A 301 -33.51 -17.16 -36.81
C LEU A 301 -34.23 -17.66 -35.55
N ALA A 302 -35.03 -18.73 -35.65
CA ALA A 302 -35.66 -19.34 -34.48
C ALA A 302 -34.62 -19.85 -33.47
N ALA A 303 -33.57 -20.55 -33.93
CA ALA A 303 -32.50 -21.02 -33.06
C ALA A 303 -31.72 -19.85 -32.40
N ILE A 304 -31.50 -18.75 -33.12
CA ILE A 304 -30.89 -17.53 -32.57
C ILE A 304 -31.79 -16.92 -31.51
N PHE A 305 -33.10 -16.80 -31.78
CA PHE A 305 -34.06 -16.26 -30.82
C PHE A 305 -34.13 -17.09 -29.55
N ASP A 306 -34.21 -18.43 -29.67
CA ASP A 306 -34.19 -19.35 -28.55
C ASP A 306 -32.89 -19.18 -27.73
N ARG A 307 -31.73 -19.11 -28.41
CA ARG A 307 -30.45 -18.88 -27.73
C ARG A 307 -30.35 -17.51 -27.08
N LEU A 308 -30.83 -16.45 -27.72
CA LEU A 308 -30.88 -15.09 -27.15
C LEU A 308 -31.77 -15.05 -25.90
N GLN A 309 -32.87 -15.79 -25.90
CA GLN A 309 -33.75 -15.95 -24.74
C GLN A 309 -33.06 -16.75 -23.62
N GLU A 310 -32.38 -17.86 -23.94
CA GLU A 310 -31.61 -18.67 -22.99
C GLU A 310 -30.53 -17.86 -22.27
N ILE A 311 -29.79 -17.03 -23.00
CA ILE A 311 -28.72 -16.19 -22.44
C ILE A 311 -29.26 -14.92 -21.74
N GLY A 312 -30.57 -14.68 -21.78
CA GLY A 312 -31.20 -13.52 -21.17
C GLY A 312 -30.82 -12.19 -21.83
N ALA A 313 -30.69 -12.15 -23.16
CA ALA A 313 -30.21 -10.99 -23.91
C ALA A 313 -31.05 -9.71 -23.68
N ASN A 314 -32.36 -9.86 -23.42
CA ASN A 314 -33.28 -8.75 -23.14
C ASN A 314 -33.06 -8.12 -21.75
N GLU A 315 -32.61 -8.90 -20.77
CA GLU A 315 -32.32 -8.41 -19.41
C GLU A 315 -30.90 -7.86 -19.28
N ALA A 316 -30.02 -8.16 -20.25
CA ALA A 316 -28.61 -7.79 -20.23
C ALA A 316 -28.42 -6.26 -20.14
N GLU A 317 -29.21 -5.49 -20.88
CA GLU A 317 -29.13 -4.03 -20.88
C GLU A 317 -29.56 -3.43 -19.54
N ALA A 318 -30.69 -3.90 -18.98
CA ALA A 318 -31.15 -3.49 -17.66
C ALA A 318 -30.12 -3.83 -16.57
N THR A 319 -29.48 -5.00 -16.67
CA THR A 319 -28.42 -5.43 -15.73
C THR A 319 -27.20 -4.52 -15.85
N ALA A 320 -26.73 -4.24 -17.07
CA ALA A 320 -25.59 -3.36 -17.30
C ALA A 320 -25.85 -1.93 -16.80
N ALA A 321 -27.04 -1.39 -17.07
CA ALA A 321 -27.47 -0.08 -16.60
C ALA A 321 -27.56 -0.01 -15.06
N MET A 322 -28.03 -1.08 -14.41
CA MET A 322 -28.07 -1.17 -12.94
C MET A 322 -26.68 -1.18 -12.33
N ILE A 323 -25.75 -1.98 -12.86
CA ILE A 323 -24.34 -2.00 -12.42
C ILE A 323 -23.70 -0.61 -12.58
N LEU A 324 -23.89 0.01 -13.75
CA LEU A 324 -23.37 1.35 -14.02
C LEU A 324 -23.97 2.41 -13.08
N SER A 325 -25.29 2.38 -12.84
CA SER A 325 -25.94 3.28 -11.89
C SER A 325 -25.37 3.13 -10.47
N GLY A 326 -25.14 1.89 -10.04
CA GLY A 326 -24.51 1.57 -8.77
C GLY A 326 -23.07 2.09 -8.64
N LEU A 327 -22.30 2.07 -9.72
CA LEU A 327 -20.98 2.68 -9.82
C LEU A 327 -21.01 4.22 -9.97
N GLY A 328 -22.20 4.81 -9.99
CA GLY A 328 -22.41 6.26 -9.99
C GLY A 328 -22.64 6.89 -11.37
N PHE A 329 -22.90 6.11 -12.42
CA PHE A 329 -23.24 6.65 -13.74
C PHE A 329 -24.73 6.99 -13.84
N ASP A 330 -25.03 8.28 -14.01
CA ASP A 330 -26.36 8.77 -14.32
C ASP A 330 -26.82 8.29 -15.71
N THR A 331 -28.13 8.22 -15.97
CA THR A 331 -28.69 7.71 -17.23
C THR A 331 -28.13 8.43 -18.46
N GLU A 332 -27.94 9.74 -18.40
CA GLU A 332 -27.32 10.50 -19.50
C GLU A 332 -25.85 10.07 -19.72
N MET A 333 -25.09 9.86 -18.64
CA MET A 333 -23.69 9.45 -18.73
C MET A 333 -23.53 8.06 -19.34
N GLN A 334 -24.50 7.17 -19.16
CA GLN A 334 -24.48 5.82 -19.74
C GLN A 334 -24.52 5.85 -21.29
N HIS A 335 -25.11 6.89 -21.87
CA HIS A 335 -25.14 7.10 -23.33
C HIS A 335 -24.01 8.01 -23.85
N THR A 336 -23.16 8.54 -22.97
CA THR A 336 -22.00 9.31 -23.41
C THR A 336 -20.89 8.42 -23.95
N LYS A 337 -20.07 8.96 -24.86
CA LYS A 337 -18.87 8.26 -25.37
C LYS A 337 -17.81 8.12 -24.28
N VAL A 338 -17.18 6.95 -24.19
CA VAL A 338 -16.14 6.69 -23.18
C VAL A 338 -14.92 7.59 -23.35
N SER A 339 -14.61 8.00 -24.59
CA SER A 339 -13.53 8.94 -24.90
C SER A 339 -13.71 10.33 -24.28
N ALA A 340 -14.95 10.74 -23.97
CA ALA A 340 -15.24 12.02 -23.32
C ALA A 340 -15.08 11.97 -21.78
N LEU A 341 -15.03 10.77 -21.20
CA LEU A 341 -14.90 10.59 -19.75
C LEU A 341 -13.46 10.78 -19.27
N SER A 342 -13.32 11.21 -18.02
CA SER A 342 -12.01 11.27 -17.36
C SER A 342 -11.47 9.87 -17.04
N GLY A 343 -10.16 9.74 -16.79
CA GLY A 343 -9.53 8.44 -16.51
C GLY A 343 -10.18 7.66 -15.38
N GLY A 344 -10.57 8.33 -14.29
CA GLY A 344 -11.27 7.68 -13.17
C GLY A 344 -12.64 7.11 -13.56
N TRP A 345 -13.41 7.84 -14.38
CA TRP A 345 -14.68 7.33 -14.91
C TRP A 345 -14.46 6.17 -15.90
N ARG A 346 -13.42 6.21 -16.74
CA ARG A 346 -13.06 5.08 -17.61
C ARG A 346 -12.71 3.82 -16.81
N MET A 347 -11.99 3.99 -15.69
CA MET A 347 -11.69 2.88 -14.78
C MET A 347 -12.97 2.29 -14.16
N ARG A 348 -13.98 3.12 -13.85
CA ARG A 348 -15.30 2.63 -13.43
C ARG A 348 -16.01 1.83 -14.54
N VAL A 349 -15.85 2.20 -15.81
CA VAL A 349 -16.35 1.40 -16.94
C VAL A 349 -15.65 0.03 -17.00
N CYS A 350 -14.33 -0.02 -16.82
CA CYS A 350 -13.58 -1.29 -16.73
C CYS A 350 -14.08 -2.18 -15.58
N LEU A 351 -14.36 -1.59 -14.42
CA LEU A 351 -14.96 -2.30 -13.30
C LEU A 351 -16.36 -2.82 -13.66
N GLY A 352 -17.20 -2.00 -14.27
CA GLY A 352 -18.53 -2.41 -14.76
C GLY A 352 -18.47 -3.58 -15.75
N ARG A 353 -17.51 -3.56 -16.67
CA ARG A 353 -17.23 -4.67 -17.61
C ARG A 353 -16.86 -5.95 -16.87
N ALA A 354 -15.96 -5.86 -15.88
CA ALA A 354 -15.53 -7.00 -15.09
C ALA A 354 -16.68 -7.61 -14.25
N LEU A 355 -17.53 -6.76 -13.67
CA LEU A 355 -18.70 -7.21 -12.90
C LEU A 355 -19.78 -7.82 -13.81
N PHE A 356 -19.96 -7.30 -15.03
CA PHE A 356 -20.93 -7.81 -16.00
C PHE A 356 -20.48 -9.13 -16.66
N ALA A 357 -19.17 -9.39 -16.74
CA ALA A 357 -18.60 -10.63 -17.26
C ALA A 357 -19.05 -11.87 -16.48
N ASP A 358 -19.41 -11.69 -15.20
CA ASP A 358 -19.99 -12.72 -14.36
C ASP A 358 -19.12 -14.00 -14.23
N ALA A 359 -17.80 -13.86 -14.22
CA ALA A 359 -16.84 -14.97 -14.17
C ALA A 359 -16.85 -15.78 -12.85
N ASP A 360 -16.26 -16.98 -12.86
CA ASP A 360 -16.11 -17.87 -11.70
C ASP A 360 -15.16 -17.27 -10.64
N VAL A 361 -14.08 -16.63 -11.12
CA VAL A 361 -13.10 -15.92 -10.30
C VAL A 361 -13.05 -14.45 -10.71
N LEU A 362 -13.35 -13.57 -9.76
CA LEU A 362 -13.27 -12.12 -9.92
C LEU A 362 -12.04 -11.57 -9.19
N LEU A 363 -11.12 -10.96 -9.94
CA LEU A 363 -9.91 -10.34 -9.43
C LEU A 363 -10.05 -8.81 -9.49
N LEU A 364 -10.05 -8.16 -8.32
CA LEU A 364 -10.15 -6.72 -8.17
C LEU A 364 -8.82 -6.16 -7.66
N ASP A 365 -8.12 -5.38 -8.48
CA ASP A 365 -6.88 -4.70 -8.08
C ASP A 365 -7.17 -3.23 -7.76
N GLU A 366 -7.17 -2.90 -6.46
CA GLU A 366 -7.44 -1.56 -5.89
C GLU A 366 -8.72 -0.89 -6.43
N PRO A 367 -9.90 -1.54 -6.30
CA PRO A 367 -11.15 -1.02 -6.85
C PRO A 367 -11.60 0.29 -6.19
N THR A 368 -11.17 0.59 -4.97
CA THR A 368 -11.62 1.74 -4.17
C THR A 368 -11.03 3.08 -4.61
N ASN A 369 -9.86 3.11 -5.24
CA ASN A 369 -9.08 4.35 -5.49
C ASN A 369 -9.78 5.39 -6.38
N HIS A 370 -10.77 4.98 -7.18
CA HIS A 370 -11.50 5.86 -8.09
C HIS A 370 -13.01 5.89 -7.81
N LEU A 371 -13.44 5.28 -6.71
CA LEU A 371 -14.83 5.23 -6.27
C LEU A 371 -15.09 6.27 -5.19
N ASP A 372 -16.30 6.81 -5.18
CA ASP A 372 -16.78 7.63 -4.06
C ASP A 372 -17.42 6.72 -3.02
N LEU A 373 -17.71 7.27 -1.84
CA LEU A 373 -18.32 6.51 -0.76
C LEU A 373 -19.63 5.80 -1.17
N LYS A 374 -20.45 6.42 -2.03
CA LYS A 374 -21.71 5.81 -2.54
C LYS A 374 -21.40 4.55 -3.36
N ALA A 375 -20.52 4.67 -4.35
CA ALA A 375 -20.13 3.56 -5.21
C ALA A 375 -19.37 2.47 -4.44
N ILE A 376 -18.55 2.83 -3.43
CA ILE A 376 -17.89 1.85 -2.55
C ILE A 376 -18.92 1.04 -1.76
N ASN A 377 -19.92 1.69 -1.15
CA ASN A 377 -20.96 1.00 -0.40
C ASN A 377 -21.81 0.10 -1.31
N TRP A 378 -22.17 0.58 -2.50
CA TRP A 378 -22.89 -0.23 -3.49
C TRP A 378 -22.05 -1.44 -3.92
N LEU A 379 -20.76 -1.24 -4.23
CA LEU A 379 -19.85 -2.32 -4.59
C LEU A 379 -19.71 -3.34 -3.45
N THR A 380 -19.60 -2.86 -2.22
CA THR A 380 -19.54 -3.71 -1.02
C THR A 380 -20.80 -4.58 -0.91
N ALA A 381 -21.98 -3.97 -1.01
CA ALA A 381 -23.25 -4.69 -1.00
C ALA A 381 -23.37 -5.69 -2.18
N TYR A 382 -22.89 -5.29 -3.37
CA TYR A 382 -22.86 -6.13 -4.57
C TYR A 382 -21.96 -7.36 -4.41
N LEU A 383 -20.76 -7.19 -3.82
CA LEU A 383 -19.81 -8.28 -3.59
C LEU A 383 -20.23 -9.22 -2.44
N VAL A 384 -20.89 -8.68 -1.41
CA VAL A 384 -21.45 -9.48 -0.30
C VAL A 384 -22.73 -10.21 -0.72
N GLY A 385 -23.45 -9.67 -1.71
CA GLY A 385 -24.74 -10.20 -2.16
C GLY A 385 -25.89 -9.83 -1.21
N ASP A 386 -25.84 -8.64 -0.59
CA ASP A 386 -26.90 -8.18 0.31
C ASP A 386 -28.13 -7.70 -0.47
N SER A 387 -29.14 -8.58 -0.55
CA SER A 387 -30.40 -8.34 -1.25
C SER A 387 -31.21 -7.16 -0.68
N LYS A 388 -30.96 -6.74 0.57
CA LYS A 388 -31.68 -5.61 1.18
C LYS A 388 -31.31 -4.26 0.59
N VAL A 389 -30.06 -4.11 0.12
CA VAL A 389 -29.54 -2.83 -0.40
C VAL A 389 -29.73 -2.72 -1.92
N LEU A 390 -29.75 -3.84 -2.64
CA LEU A 390 -29.75 -3.87 -4.10
C LEU A 390 -31.14 -3.87 -4.75
N GLY A 391 -32.21 -4.05 -3.98
CA GLY A 391 -33.59 -3.94 -4.47
C GLY A 391 -33.98 -5.03 -5.48
N GLY A 392 -34.50 -6.16 -4.98
CA GLY A 392 -35.20 -7.17 -5.80
C GLY A 392 -34.52 -8.55 -5.88
N GLU A 393 -35.28 -9.54 -6.36
CA GLU A 393 -34.85 -10.95 -6.50
C GLU A 393 -33.85 -11.18 -7.65
N ASN A 394 -33.77 -10.24 -8.61
CA ASN A 394 -32.88 -10.31 -9.78
C ASN A 394 -31.45 -9.80 -9.54
N ALA A 395 -31.17 -9.24 -8.35
CA ALA A 395 -29.84 -8.71 -8.00
C ALA A 395 -28.84 -9.80 -7.52
N LEU A 396 -29.22 -11.08 -7.58
CA LEU A 396 -28.55 -12.18 -6.90
C LEU A 396 -27.52 -12.96 -7.76
N ARG A 397 -26.81 -12.31 -8.69
CA ARG A 397 -25.87 -13.04 -9.59
C ARG A 397 -24.46 -13.27 -9.05
N LEU A 398 -23.97 -12.46 -8.10
CA LEU A 398 -22.69 -12.75 -7.44
C LEU A 398 -22.80 -13.79 -6.30
N SER A 399 -23.94 -14.48 -6.19
CA SER A 399 -24.28 -15.26 -5.01
C SER A 399 -23.61 -16.65 -4.95
N LYS A 400 -22.97 -16.90 -3.80
CA LYS A 400 -22.54 -18.17 -3.18
C LYS A 400 -21.47 -19.03 -3.85
N ASP A 401 -21.34 -19.07 -5.17
CA ASP A 401 -20.46 -20.07 -5.83
C ASP A 401 -19.18 -19.49 -6.44
N LYS A 402 -18.96 -18.17 -6.34
CA LYS A 402 -17.84 -17.46 -6.96
C LYS A 402 -16.68 -17.22 -6.00
N ILE A 403 -15.48 -17.11 -6.55
CA ILE A 403 -14.26 -16.76 -5.82
C ILE A 403 -13.98 -15.28 -6.10
N VAL A 404 -13.83 -14.48 -5.06
CA VAL A 404 -13.44 -13.06 -5.23
C VAL A 404 -12.09 -12.86 -4.57
N ILE A 405 -11.13 -12.27 -5.28
CA ILE A 405 -9.86 -11.81 -4.71
C ILE A 405 -9.80 -10.29 -4.84
N VAL A 406 -9.64 -9.62 -3.72
CA VAL A 406 -9.58 -8.16 -3.63
C VAL A 406 -8.22 -7.76 -3.12
N VAL A 407 -7.49 -6.96 -3.90
CA VAL A 407 -6.37 -6.15 -3.40
C VAL A 407 -6.93 -4.78 -3.08
N SER A 408 -6.85 -4.38 -1.82
CA SER A 408 -7.24 -3.04 -1.39
C SER A 408 -6.36 -2.59 -0.23
N HIS A 409 -6.12 -1.29 -0.16
CA HIS A 409 -5.52 -0.64 1.00
C HIS A 409 -6.56 -0.05 1.98
N SER A 410 -7.87 -0.22 1.73
CA SER A 410 -8.91 0.27 2.64
C SER A 410 -9.29 -0.80 3.67
N ARG A 411 -9.05 -0.51 4.97
CA ARG A 411 -9.37 -1.44 6.07
C ARG A 411 -10.87 -1.74 6.16
N ASP A 412 -11.70 -0.70 6.11
CA ASP A 412 -13.16 -0.84 6.18
C ASP A 412 -13.71 -1.71 5.05
N PHE A 413 -13.24 -1.49 3.82
CA PHE A 413 -13.68 -2.28 2.66
C PHE A 413 -13.27 -3.75 2.77
N LEU A 414 -12.04 -4.02 3.24
CA LEU A 414 -11.57 -5.38 3.49
C LEU A 414 -12.37 -6.06 4.60
N ASN A 415 -12.71 -5.35 5.68
CA ASN A 415 -13.53 -5.87 6.78
C ASN A 415 -14.96 -6.18 6.33
N ASP A 416 -15.57 -5.32 5.52
CA ASP A 416 -16.96 -5.49 5.08
C ASP A 416 -17.11 -6.59 4.02
N VAL A 417 -16.09 -6.78 3.15
CA VAL A 417 -16.17 -7.71 2.00
C VAL A 417 -15.53 -9.08 2.30
N CYS A 418 -14.34 -9.13 2.88
CA CYS A 418 -13.52 -10.34 2.89
C CYS A 418 -13.92 -11.34 3.99
N THR A 419 -13.82 -12.64 3.69
CA THR A 419 -14.01 -13.73 4.66
C THR A 419 -12.68 -14.32 5.14
N ASP A 420 -11.66 -14.20 4.30
CA ASP A 420 -10.34 -14.78 4.50
C ASP A 420 -9.29 -13.79 3.97
N MET A 421 -8.11 -13.77 4.60
CA MET A 421 -7.00 -12.89 4.22
C MET A 421 -5.82 -13.71 3.70
N ILE A 422 -5.27 -13.29 2.57
CA ILE A 422 -4.05 -13.82 1.98
C ILE A 422 -2.95 -12.80 2.21
N HIS A 423 -1.99 -13.13 3.06
CA HIS A 423 -0.84 -12.28 3.33
C HIS A 423 0.35 -12.72 2.47
N PHE A 424 0.77 -11.84 1.57
CA PHE A 424 1.95 -12.02 0.74
C PHE A 424 3.17 -11.55 1.53
N THR A 425 4.01 -12.47 2.00
CA THR A 425 5.23 -12.17 2.75
C THR A 425 6.30 -13.24 2.54
N ASN A 426 7.57 -12.86 2.54
CA ASN A 426 8.70 -13.78 2.39
C ASN A 426 8.58 -14.70 1.16
N GLN A 427 8.09 -14.16 0.05
CA GLN A 427 7.87 -14.90 -1.20
C GLN A 427 6.88 -16.08 -1.05
N LYS A 428 5.99 -16.01 -0.05
CA LYS A 428 4.94 -17.00 0.23
C LYS A 428 3.57 -16.37 0.42
N LEU A 429 2.54 -17.18 0.19
CA LEU A 429 1.14 -16.84 0.45
C LEU A 429 0.70 -17.52 1.75
N ASN A 430 0.40 -16.72 2.78
CA ASN A 430 -0.09 -17.20 4.07
C ASN A 430 -1.59 -16.90 4.19
N TYR A 431 -2.36 -17.88 4.63
CA TYR A 431 -3.83 -17.78 4.70
C TYR A 431 -4.29 -17.60 6.15
N TYR A 432 -5.16 -16.62 6.37
CA TYR A 432 -5.76 -16.31 7.66
C TYR A 432 -7.28 -16.29 7.50
N LYS A 433 -7.98 -16.84 8.48
CA LYS A 433 -9.45 -16.88 8.51
C LYS A 433 -9.96 -15.67 9.29
N GLY A 434 -10.94 -14.96 8.73
CA GLY A 434 -11.51 -13.76 9.33
C GLY A 434 -11.28 -12.50 8.50
N ASP A 435 -11.72 -11.39 9.07
CA ASP A 435 -11.58 -10.04 8.54
C ASP A 435 -10.16 -9.47 8.72
N PHE A 436 -9.95 -8.22 8.33
CA PHE A 436 -8.64 -7.56 8.39
C PHE A 436 -8.18 -7.36 9.84
N ASP A 437 -9.10 -6.97 10.71
CA ASP A 437 -8.80 -6.73 12.13
C ASP A 437 -8.40 -8.01 12.85
N THR A 438 -9.09 -9.13 12.56
CA THR A 438 -8.70 -10.45 13.07
C THR A 438 -7.32 -10.84 12.58
N PHE A 439 -7.02 -10.59 11.30
CA PHE A 439 -5.70 -10.83 10.73
C PHE A 439 -4.60 -10.00 11.43
N GLU A 440 -4.79 -8.70 11.63
CA GLU A 440 -3.80 -7.85 12.30
C GLU A 440 -3.54 -8.31 13.75
N ASN A 441 -4.61 -8.64 14.49
CA ASN A 441 -4.49 -9.15 15.86
C ASN A 441 -3.73 -10.47 15.92
N VAL A 442 -4.05 -11.42 15.04
CA VAL A 442 -3.36 -12.73 14.97
C VAL A 442 -1.90 -12.53 14.57
N ARG A 443 -1.62 -11.66 13.60
CA ARG A 443 -0.26 -11.35 13.15
C ARG A 443 0.56 -10.71 14.27
N ALA A 444 0.02 -9.71 14.96
CA ALA A 444 0.69 -9.04 16.06
C ALA A 444 1.00 -10.01 17.21
N ALA A 445 0.07 -10.90 17.55
CA ALA A 445 0.28 -11.94 18.56
C ALA A 445 1.39 -12.93 18.14
N GLN A 446 1.39 -13.37 16.87
CA GLN A 446 2.45 -14.25 16.33
C GLN A 446 3.83 -13.57 16.35
N GLN A 447 3.91 -12.30 15.96
CA GLN A 447 5.15 -11.52 15.99
C GLN A 447 5.68 -11.36 17.41
N LEU A 448 4.83 -11.01 18.38
CA LEU A 448 5.20 -10.88 19.78
C LEU A 448 5.71 -12.21 20.36
N GLN A 449 5.07 -13.32 20.01
CA GLN A 449 5.51 -14.65 20.42
C GLN A 449 6.88 -15.00 19.83
N GLN A 450 7.11 -14.72 18.54
CA GLN A 450 8.40 -14.94 17.87
C GLN A 450 9.50 -14.06 18.49
N GLN A 451 9.23 -12.77 18.74
CA GLN A 451 10.18 -11.87 19.40
C GLN A 451 10.57 -12.38 20.79
N ARG A 452 9.61 -12.84 21.61
CA ARG A 452 9.90 -13.43 22.93
C ARG A 452 10.75 -14.69 22.82
N GLN A 453 10.50 -15.55 21.83
CA GLN A 453 11.30 -16.75 21.58
C GLN A 453 12.73 -16.39 21.16
N ILE A 454 12.89 -15.42 20.26
CA ILE A 454 14.21 -14.93 19.83
C ILE A 454 14.95 -14.34 21.02
N GLN A 455 14.32 -13.47 21.81
CA GLN A 455 14.93 -12.89 23.02
C GLN A 455 15.34 -13.97 24.02
N SER A 456 14.51 -14.99 24.24
CA SER A 456 14.86 -16.12 25.12
C SER A 456 16.08 -16.90 24.60
N ILE A 457 16.15 -17.16 23.29
CA ILE A 457 17.29 -17.83 22.67
C ILE A 457 18.55 -16.95 22.74
N GLU A 458 18.44 -15.65 22.46
CA GLU A 458 19.57 -14.71 22.54
C GLU A 458 20.11 -14.60 23.97
N MET A 459 19.23 -14.55 24.98
CA MET A 459 19.62 -14.54 26.39
C MET A 459 20.35 -15.83 26.77
N LYS A 460 19.84 -16.99 26.35
CA LYS A 460 20.51 -18.29 26.54
C LYS A 460 21.88 -18.32 25.84
N GLN A 461 21.98 -17.80 24.63
CA GLN A 461 23.26 -17.72 23.91
C GLN A 461 24.27 -16.80 24.61
N LYS A 462 23.85 -15.60 25.06
CA LYS A 462 24.70 -14.67 25.81
C LYS A 462 25.19 -15.30 27.10
N HIS A 463 24.31 -16.00 27.83
CA HIS A 463 24.69 -16.68 29.06
C HIS A 463 25.74 -17.77 28.82
N ILE A 464 25.50 -18.67 27.84
CA ILE A 464 26.45 -19.73 27.46
C ILE A 464 27.79 -19.14 27.00
N LYS A 465 27.79 -18.06 26.22
CA LYS A 465 29.02 -17.36 25.80
C LYS A 465 29.79 -16.82 27.00
N SER A 466 29.12 -16.15 27.93
CA SER A 466 29.77 -15.61 29.15
C SER A 466 30.42 -16.71 30.00
N PHE A 467 29.87 -17.92 29.99
CA PHE A 467 30.44 -19.09 30.66
C PHE A 467 31.68 -19.61 29.93
N ILE A 468 31.58 -19.75 28.60
CA ILE A 468 32.71 -20.17 27.75
C ILE A 468 33.88 -19.20 27.93
N ASP A 469 33.63 -17.89 27.86
CA ASP A 469 34.69 -16.87 27.94
C ASP A 469 35.34 -16.83 29.33
N ARG A 470 34.56 -16.96 30.40
CA ARG A 470 35.07 -17.01 31.78
C ARG A 470 35.94 -18.24 32.05
N PHE A 471 35.57 -19.41 31.51
CA PHE A 471 36.25 -20.67 31.82
C PHE A 471 37.13 -21.21 30.68
N ARG A 472 37.33 -20.46 29.61
CA ARG A 472 38.09 -20.87 28.41
C ARG A 472 39.52 -21.31 28.71
N TYR A 473 40.16 -20.65 29.67
CA TYR A 473 41.56 -20.84 30.03
C TYR A 473 41.76 -21.77 31.25
N ASN A 474 40.68 -22.33 31.81
CA ASN A 474 40.77 -23.23 32.96
C ASN A 474 40.84 -24.70 32.51
N ALA A 475 42.02 -25.32 32.64
CA ALA A 475 42.28 -26.69 32.21
C ALA A 475 41.39 -27.74 32.90
N LYS A 476 40.98 -27.52 34.16
CA LYS A 476 40.13 -28.48 34.89
C LYS A 476 38.69 -28.50 34.38
N ARG A 477 38.21 -27.41 33.75
CA ARG A 477 36.82 -27.26 33.26
C ARG A 477 36.69 -27.37 31.74
N ALA A 478 37.77 -27.78 31.06
CA ALA A 478 37.82 -27.87 29.60
C ALA A 478 36.71 -28.77 29.02
N CYS A 479 36.41 -29.91 29.64
CA CYS A 479 35.33 -30.81 29.17
C CYS A 479 33.94 -30.15 29.20
N LEU A 480 33.65 -29.40 30.27
CA LEU A 480 32.39 -28.69 30.46
C LEU A 480 32.23 -27.53 29.46
N VAL A 481 33.31 -26.78 29.22
CA VAL A 481 33.35 -25.73 28.19
C VAL A 481 33.13 -26.33 26.79
N GLN A 482 33.72 -27.48 26.47
CA GLN A 482 33.51 -28.18 25.20
C GLN A 482 32.06 -28.64 25.01
N SER A 483 31.42 -29.13 26.08
CA SER A 483 29.99 -29.49 26.07
C SER A 483 29.11 -28.27 25.79
N ARG A 484 29.38 -27.13 26.42
CA ARG A 484 28.64 -25.88 26.21
C ARG A 484 28.89 -25.25 24.83
N ILE A 485 30.10 -25.38 24.26
CA ILE A 485 30.39 -25.03 22.86
C ILE A 485 29.55 -25.89 21.91
N LYS A 486 29.41 -27.19 22.19
CA LYS A 486 28.58 -28.10 21.38
C LYS A 486 27.09 -27.79 21.52
N ALA A 487 26.63 -27.41 22.72
CA ALA A 487 25.26 -26.97 22.96
C ALA A 487 24.96 -25.65 22.22
N LEU A 488 25.90 -24.71 22.21
CA LEU A 488 25.78 -23.45 21.46
C LEU A 488 25.66 -23.68 19.96
N LYS A 489 26.37 -24.68 19.40
CA LYS A 489 26.24 -25.08 17.99
C LYS A 489 24.93 -25.81 17.66
N ARG A 490 24.24 -26.37 18.65
CA ARG A 490 22.96 -27.09 18.50
C ARG A 490 21.74 -26.20 18.69
N LEU A 491 21.89 -25.00 19.26
CA LEU A 491 20.79 -24.06 19.41
C LEU A 491 20.23 -23.71 18.03
N PRO A 492 18.91 -23.82 17.82
CA PRO A 492 18.31 -23.43 16.55
C PRO A 492 18.60 -21.94 16.31
N MET A 493 19.21 -21.64 15.18
CA MET A 493 19.21 -20.27 14.66
C MET A 493 17.81 -20.00 14.14
N LEU A 494 16.97 -19.40 14.97
CA LEU A 494 15.82 -18.70 14.43
C LEU A 494 16.38 -17.53 13.63
N GLU A 495 16.09 -17.49 12.33
CA GLU A 495 16.29 -16.26 11.56
C GLU A 495 15.61 -15.15 12.35
N GLN A 496 16.35 -14.06 12.62
CA GLN A 496 15.73 -12.88 13.20
C GLN A 496 14.51 -12.55 12.36
N VAL A 497 13.38 -12.26 13.00
CA VAL A 497 12.26 -11.65 12.29
C VAL A 497 12.90 -10.46 11.59
N ALA A 498 13.07 -10.53 10.27
CA ALA A 498 13.42 -9.37 9.49
C ALA A 498 12.24 -8.45 9.72
N GLU A 499 12.37 -7.55 10.70
CA GLU A 499 11.39 -6.51 10.90
C GLU A 499 11.31 -5.83 9.54
N ASP A 500 10.14 -5.91 8.91
CA ASP A 500 9.85 -5.00 7.82
C ASP A 500 10.18 -3.61 8.36
N PRO A 501 11.16 -2.89 7.79
CA PRO A 501 11.60 -1.63 8.36
C PRO A 501 10.38 -0.74 8.48
N SER A 502 10.00 -0.40 9.72
CA SER A 502 8.81 0.39 9.97
C SER A 502 8.96 1.71 9.22
N LEU A 503 8.15 1.90 8.18
CA LEU A 503 8.18 3.11 7.40
C LEU A 503 7.76 4.26 8.31
N ARG A 504 8.61 5.28 8.47
CA ARG A 504 8.32 6.47 9.26
C ARG A 504 8.60 7.69 8.44
N PHE A 505 7.55 8.42 8.05
CA PHE A 505 7.72 9.68 7.36
C PHE A 505 8.12 10.75 8.36
N LYS A 506 9.15 11.52 8.03
CA LYS A 506 9.59 12.66 8.84
C LYS A 506 9.36 13.93 8.06
N LEU A 507 8.34 14.69 8.45
CA LEU A 507 8.07 16.01 7.91
C LEU A 507 8.91 17.03 8.68
N LYS A 508 9.51 17.99 7.97
CA LYS A 508 10.26 19.08 8.59
C LYS A 508 9.28 20.12 9.12
N GLU A 509 9.52 20.61 10.34
CA GLU A 509 8.68 21.62 10.96
C GLU A 509 8.90 23.00 10.32
N PRO A 510 7.81 23.75 10.03
CA PRO A 510 7.91 25.12 9.56
C PRO A 510 8.21 26.11 10.68
N GLU A 511 8.75 27.27 10.30
CA GLU A 511 8.87 28.43 11.19
C GLU A 511 7.47 28.96 11.57
N PRO A 512 7.27 29.47 12.80
CA PRO A 512 5.97 29.98 13.23
C PRO A 512 5.61 31.26 12.47
N LEU A 513 4.37 31.34 11.97
CA LEU A 513 3.79 32.51 11.32
C LEU A 513 2.57 33.01 12.11
N SER A 514 2.41 34.33 12.19
CA SER A 514 1.24 34.94 12.82
C SER A 514 0.00 34.83 11.92
N PRO A 515 -1.18 34.47 12.46
CA PRO A 515 -2.43 34.43 11.71
C PRO A 515 -2.87 35.85 11.28
N PRO A 516 -3.75 35.99 10.26
CA PRO A 516 -4.35 34.93 9.45
C PRO A 516 -3.42 34.43 8.34
N LEU A 517 -3.35 33.11 8.14
CA LEU A 517 -2.49 32.54 7.09
C LEU A 517 -3.18 32.46 5.73
N LEU A 518 -4.35 31.83 5.69
CA LEU A 518 -5.11 31.58 4.48
C LEU A 518 -6.60 31.69 4.78
N GLN A 519 -7.28 32.63 4.11
CA GLN A 519 -8.68 32.93 4.35
C GLN A 519 -9.44 33.12 3.04
N LEU A 520 -10.54 32.40 2.89
CA LEU A 520 -11.54 32.56 1.83
C LEU A 520 -12.73 33.37 2.40
N VAL A 521 -13.06 34.49 1.77
CA VAL A 521 -14.22 35.34 2.13
C VAL A 521 -15.16 35.44 0.93
N ASP A 522 -16.36 34.87 1.08
CA ASP A 522 -17.46 34.90 0.11
C ASP A 522 -17.03 34.52 -1.32
N VAL A 523 -16.18 33.50 -1.42
CA VAL A 523 -15.56 33.13 -2.70
C VAL A 523 -16.51 32.33 -3.57
N THR A 524 -16.74 32.82 -4.79
CA THR A 524 -17.51 32.14 -5.83
C THR A 524 -16.64 31.90 -7.06
N PHE A 525 -16.74 30.69 -7.62
CA PHE A 525 -15.95 30.27 -8.78
C PHE A 525 -16.79 29.51 -9.81
N LYS A 526 -16.61 29.88 -11.08
CA LYS A 526 -17.30 29.31 -12.24
C LYS A 526 -16.30 28.92 -13.34
N TYR A 527 -16.49 27.77 -13.98
CA TYR A 527 -15.78 27.44 -15.22
C TYR A 527 -16.55 27.95 -16.44
N LYS A 528 -15.85 28.59 -17.38
CA LYS A 528 -16.40 28.85 -18.73
C LYS A 528 -16.52 27.52 -19.47
N LYS A 529 -17.72 27.08 -19.86
CA LYS A 529 -17.85 25.94 -20.78
C LYS A 529 -17.13 26.28 -22.08
N LYS A 530 -16.18 25.44 -22.50
CA LYS A 530 -15.68 25.48 -23.87
C LYS A 530 -16.79 24.94 -24.77
N THR A 531 -17.51 25.82 -25.47
CA THR A 531 -18.39 25.40 -26.56
C THR A 531 -17.53 24.70 -27.61
N LYS A 532 -17.85 23.42 -27.90
CA LYS A 532 -17.27 22.72 -29.05
C LYS A 532 -17.69 23.51 -30.29
N LYS A 533 -16.77 24.20 -30.95
CA LYS A 533 -17.02 24.74 -32.28
C LYS A 533 -17.29 23.56 -33.22
N SER A 534 -18.53 23.38 -33.64
CA SER A 534 -18.88 22.62 -34.83
C SER A 534 -18.13 23.25 -36.02
N PRO A 535 -17.56 22.46 -36.95
CA PRO A 535 -16.97 23.02 -38.16
C PRO A 535 -18.11 23.45 -39.07
N THR A 536 -18.29 24.76 -39.26
CA THR A 536 -19.22 25.28 -40.27
C THR A 536 -18.57 26.38 -41.07
N HIS A 537 -18.88 26.36 -42.36
CA HIS A 537 -18.17 26.93 -43.48
C HIS A 537 -17.98 28.45 -43.44
N LEU A 538 -16.92 28.88 -44.14
CA LEU A 538 -16.62 30.24 -44.58
C LEU A 538 -17.83 30.91 -45.27
N GLY A 539 -18.12 32.16 -44.92
CA GLY A 539 -18.99 33.01 -45.74
C GLY A 539 -19.56 34.23 -45.02
N GLU A 540 -18.98 35.39 -45.34
CA GLU A 540 -19.63 36.71 -45.43
C GLU A 540 -19.73 37.60 -44.18
N GLU A 541 -19.04 38.74 -44.32
CA GLU A 541 -19.09 39.94 -43.50
C GLU A 541 -20.39 40.71 -43.75
N SER A 542 -20.98 41.28 -42.69
CA SER A 542 -21.74 42.53 -42.77
C SER A 542 -21.82 43.20 -41.41
N GLU A 543 -21.44 44.48 -41.39
CA GLU A 543 -21.52 45.40 -40.27
C GLU A 543 -22.96 45.84 -39.97
N SER A 544 -23.15 46.23 -38.71
CA SER A 544 -23.91 47.41 -38.22
C SER A 544 -25.09 47.15 -37.27
N THR A 545 -25.16 48.07 -36.29
CA THR A 545 -26.31 48.47 -35.44
C THR A 545 -26.54 47.75 -34.10
N LYS A 546 -26.14 48.43 -33.01
CA LYS A 546 -26.83 48.42 -31.69
C LYS A 546 -28.05 49.36 -31.79
N PRO A 547 -29.19 49.13 -31.09
CA PRO A 547 -29.24 49.33 -29.63
C PRO A 547 -30.23 48.46 -28.81
N ASN A 548 -29.94 48.38 -27.51
CA ASN A 548 -30.79 48.21 -26.33
C ASN A 548 -31.98 47.24 -26.36
N GLY A 549 -31.91 46.24 -25.49
CA GLY A 549 -33.05 45.48 -25.00
C GLY A 549 -32.56 44.32 -24.15
N ASP A 550 -33.03 44.24 -22.92
CA ASP A 550 -32.81 43.18 -21.94
C ASP A 550 -32.53 41.81 -22.57
N THR A 551 -31.30 41.32 -22.43
CA THR A 551 -30.94 39.95 -22.75
C THR A 551 -30.31 39.34 -21.52
N SER A 552 -31.05 38.39 -20.94
CA SER A 552 -30.50 37.30 -20.15
C SER A 552 -29.24 36.77 -20.82
N ASP A 553 -28.07 37.22 -20.34
CA ASP A 553 -26.78 36.67 -20.72
C ASP A 553 -26.67 35.28 -20.08
N GLY A 554 -27.25 34.31 -20.78
CA GLY A 554 -26.96 32.90 -20.61
C GLY A 554 -25.56 32.60 -21.13
N SER A 555 -24.53 33.16 -20.48
CA SER A 555 -23.21 32.56 -20.55
C SER A 555 -23.31 31.26 -19.76
N ASP A 556 -23.17 30.15 -20.49
CA ASP A 556 -23.30 28.79 -20.01
C ASP A 556 -22.11 28.44 -19.08
N GLU A 557 -22.05 29.10 -17.92
CA GLU A 557 -20.99 29.05 -16.92
C GLU A 557 -21.32 27.96 -15.89
N LEU A 558 -20.40 27.01 -15.72
CA LEU A 558 -20.58 25.92 -14.77
C LEU A 558 -20.13 26.39 -13.38
N LEU A 559 -21.09 26.73 -12.51
CA LEU A 559 -20.86 27.08 -11.12
C LEU A 559 -20.33 25.87 -10.33
N ILE A 560 -19.17 26.03 -9.69
CA ILE A 560 -18.52 24.94 -8.92
C ILE A 560 -18.50 25.25 -7.43
N VAL A 561 -18.19 26.49 -7.05
CA VAL A 561 -18.11 26.93 -5.66
C VAL A 561 -18.90 28.22 -5.52
N ARG A 562 -19.71 28.33 -4.47
CA ARG A 562 -20.55 29.48 -4.18
C ARG A 562 -20.39 29.93 -2.73
N ASP A 563 -20.22 31.23 -2.51
CA ASP A 563 -20.23 31.90 -1.19
C ASP A 563 -19.35 31.18 -0.15
N CYS A 564 -18.16 30.72 -0.54
CA CYS A 564 -17.34 29.85 0.29
C CYS A 564 -16.56 30.66 1.34
N GLN A 565 -16.66 30.23 2.59
CA GLN A 565 -15.92 30.78 3.74
C GLN A 565 -15.08 29.68 4.39
N LEU A 566 -13.78 29.92 4.52
CA LEU A 566 -12.83 28.98 5.14
C LEU A 566 -11.62 29.74 5.67
N ASN A 567 -11.23 29.46 6.90
CA ASN A 567 -10.00 29.97 7.51
C ASN A 567 -9.08 28.78 7.80
N VAL A 568 -7.80 28.92 7.48
CA VAL A 568 -6.79 27.90 7.73
C VAL A 568 -5.59 28.54 8.40
N ASP A 569 -5.25 28.06 9.58
CA ASP A 569 -4.13 28.48 10.43
C ASP A 569 -3.12 27.32 10.63
N MET A 570 -2.05 27.52 11.40
CA MET A 570 -0.98 26.50 11.58
C MET A 570 -1.42 25.28 12.40
N ASP A 571 -2.40 25.44 13.26
CA ASP A 571 -2.99 24.39 14.09
C ASP A 571 -4.21 23.72 13.43
N SER A 572 -4.68 24.25 12.30
CA SER A 572 -5.87 23.74 11.63
C SER A 572 -5.67 22.32 11.11
N ARG A 573 -6.67 21.46 11.38
CA ARG A 573 -6.77 20.07 10.94
C ARG A 573 -8.11 19.84 10.24
N ILE A 574 -8.16 20.15 8.95
CA ILE A 574 -9.41 20.27 8.20
C ILE A 574 -9.56 19.10 7.23
N ALA A 575 -10.67 18.37 7.32
CA ALA A 575 -11.11 17.40 6.32
C ALA A 575 -12.16 18.01 5.39
N ILE A 576 -11.98 17.91 4.08
CA ILE A 576 -12.97 18.32 3.08
C ILE A 576 -13.58 17.08 2.43
N CYS A 577 -14.84 16.82 2.74
CA CYS A 577 -15.62 15.68 2.28
C CYS A 577 -16.65 16.10 1.22
N GLY A 578 -17.07 15.14 0.39
CA GLY A 578 -18.12 15.37 -0.61
C GLY A 578 -18.06 14.37 -1.78
N LEU A 579 -19.13 14.33 -2.56
CA LEU A 579 -19.23 13.45 -3.74
C LEU A 579 -18.15 13.76 -4.78
N ASN A 580 -17.80 12.80 -5.63
CA ASN A 580 -16.87 13.05 -6.73
C ASN A 580 -17.48 14.04 -7.72
N GLY A 581 -16.65 14.98 -8.20
CA GLY A 581 -17.13 16.09 -9.04
C GLY A 581 -17.88 17.21 -8.30
N SER A 582 -17.91 17.19 -6.96
CA SER A 582 -18.48 18.30 -6.16
C SER A 582 -17.66 19.60 -6.23
N GLY A 583 -16.37 19.52 -6.58
CA GLY A 583 -15.48 20.69 -6.69
C GLY A 583 -14.33 20.73 -5.69
N LYS A 584 -14.10 19.69 -4.89
CA LYS A 584 -13.03 19.61 -3.85
C LYS A 584 -11.65 19.98 -4.39
N SER A 585 -11.20 19.34 -5.46
CA SER A 585 -9.91 19.64 -6.09
C SER A 585 -9.87 21.06 -6.67
N THR A 586 -11.00 21.59 -7.14
CA THR A 586 -11.10 23.00 -7.60
C THR A 586 -10.95 23.97 -6.43
N LEU A 587 -11.54 23.66 -5.27
CA LEU A 587 -11.36 24.42 -4.04
C LEU A 587 -9.89 24.42 -3.59
N LEU A 588 -9.21 23.27 -3.60
CA LEU A 588 -7.78 23.21 -3.30
C LEU A 588 -6.94 24.04 -4.28
N LYS A 589 -7.26 24.00 -5.59
CA LYS A 589 -6.60 24.85 -6.60
C LYS A 589 -6.82 26.35 -6.35
N LEU A 590 -8.00 26.75 -5.85
CA LEU A 590 -8.27 28.12 -5.42
C LEU A 590 -7.43 28.47 -4.18
N LEU A 591 -7.26 27.56 -3.21
CA LEU A 591 -6.41 27.80 -2.04
C LEU A 591 -4.93 28.00 -2.42
N VAL A 592 -4.41 27.20 -3.34
CA VAL A 592 -3.03 27.32 -3.85
C VAL A 592 -2.82 28.58 -4.69
N GLY A 593 -3.86 29.07 -5.37
CA GLY A 593 -3.78 30.22 -6.28
C GLY A 593 -3.50 29.88 -7.73
N GLN A 594 -3.80 28.65 -8.13
CA GLN A 594 -3.74 28.25 -9.55
C GLN A 594 -4.95 28.77 -10.34
N ASN A 595 -6.08 28.99 -9.66
CA ASN A 595 -7.28 29.60 -10.22
C ASN A 595 -7.56 30.93 -9.50
N GLU A 596 -7.98 31.94 -10.26
CA GLU A 596 -8.50 33.19 -9.70
C GLU A 596 -9.99 33.03 -9.37
N CYS A 597 -10.42 33.62 -8.26
CA CYS A 597 -11.83 33.67 -7.89
C CYS A 597 -12.60 34.59 -8.85
N CYS A 598 -13.86 34.26 -9.15
CA CYS A 598 -14.72 35.14 -9.94
C CYS A 598 -15.31 36.26 -9.08
N GLU A 599 -15.73 35.91 -7.86
CA GLU A 599 -16.26 36.83 -6.85
C GLU A 599 -15.68 36.44 -5.48
N GLY A 600 -15.67 37.38 -4.54
CA GLY A 600 -15.07 37.22 -3.21
C GLY A 600 -13.57 37.56 -3.15
N GLN A 601 -12.93 37.28 -2.01
CA GLN A 601 -11.52 37.57 -1.77
C GLN A 601 -10.79 36.37 -1.15
N ILE A 602 -9.57 36.11 -1.62
CA ILE A 602 -8.65 35.11 -1.05
C ILE A 602 -7.47 35.84 -0.43
N ASN A 603 -7.41 35.86 0.90
CA ASN A 603 -6.31 36.47 1.65
C ASN A 603 -5.25 35.42 1.96
N ARG A 604 -3.99 35.69 1.56
CA ARG A 604 -2.84 34.85 1.86
C ARG A 604 -1.72 35.67 2.48
N SER A 605 -1.08 35.15 3.51
CA SER A 605 0.15 35.74 4.04
C SER A 605 1.27 35.66 3.01
N GLY A 606 2.01 36.76 2.78
CA GLY A 606 3.06 36.81 1.75
C GLY A 606 4.26 35.91 2.01
N LYS A 607 4.46 35.45 3.26
CA LYS A 607 5.52 34.49 3.64
C LYS A 607 5.04 33.04 3.65
N LEU A 608 3.76 32.80 3.35
CA LEU A 608 3.15 31.49 3.40
C LEU A 608 3.76 30.57 2.33
N ARG A 609 4.17 29.38 2.76
CA ARG A 609 4.59 28.29 1.86
C ARG A 609 3.54 27.19 1.93
N ILE A 610 2.98 26.81 0.79
CA ILE A 610 1.95 25.78 0.70
C ILE A 610 2.56 24.55 0.03
N GLY A 611 2.49 23.40 0.69
CA GLY A 611 2.79 22.10 0.10
C GLY A 611 1.51 21.53 -0.48
N TYR A 612 1.43 21.39 -1.80
CA TYR A 612 0.24 20.85 -2.47
C TYR A 612 0.51 19.47 -3.05
N PHE A 613 -0.24 18.48 -2.56
CA PHE A 613 -0.27 17.13 -3.09
C PHE A 613 -1.54 16.95 -3.91
N THR A 614 -1.39 16.71 -5.22
CA THR A 614 -2.53 16.61 -6.15
C THR A 614 -2.90 15.15 -6.40
N GLN A 615 -4.15 14.88 -6.77
CA GLN A 615 -4.58 13.54 -7.15
C GLN A 615 -3.76 12.96 -8.32
N GLN A 616 -3.30 13.80 -9.25
CA GLN A 616 -2.46 13.44 -10.42
C GLN A 616 -0.97 13.74 -10.18
N HIS A 617 -0.49 13.68 -8.93
CA HIS A 617 0.90 13.98 -8.61
C HIS A 617 1.89 13.08 -9.37
N VAL A 618 1.51 11.83 -9.64
CA VAL A 618 2.34 10.88 -10.42
C VAL A 618 2.52 11.36 -11.86
N ASP A 619 1.48 11.91 -12.48
CA ASP A 619 1.52 12.39 -13.87
C ASP A 619 2.34 13.68 -14.02
N GLN A 620 2.50 14.44 -12.93
CA GLN A 620 3.32 15.65 -12.90
C GLN A 620 4.82 15.35 -12.76
N LEU A 621 5.18 14.14 -12.32
CA LEU A 621 6.59 13.75 -12.21
C LEU A 621 7.15 13.48 -13.60
N ASP A 622 8.35 13.99 -13.87
CA ASP A 622 9.07 13.66 -15.08
C ASP A 622 9.61 12.23 -14.97
N LEU A 623 8.87 11.28 -15.55
CA LEU A 623 9.12 9.85 -15.39
C LEU A 623 10.51 9.40 -15.88
N THR A 624 11.16 10.20 -16.74
CA THR A 624 12.51 9.94 -17.24
C THR A 624 13.59 10.20 -16.18
N LEU A 625 13.37 11.15 -15.27
CA LEU A 625 14.33 11.47 -14.22
C LEU A 625 14.32 10.39 -13.14
N ASN A 626 15.39 10.30 -12.36
CA ASN A 626 15.38 9.54 -11.11
C ASN A 626 14.92 10.40 -9.92
N ALA A 627 14.67 9.78 -8.76
CA ALA A 627 14.12 10.50 -7.60
C ALA A 627 15.10 11.57 -7.06
N VAL A 628 16.40 11.29 -7.08
CA VAL A 628 17.46 12.21 -6.63
C VAL A 628 17.53 13.46 -7.51
N GLN A 629 17.63 13.27 -8.82
CA GLN A 629 17.62 14.35 -9.82
C GLN A 629 16.33 15.14 -9.75
N SER A 630 15.18 14.49 -9.53
CA SER A 630 13.90 15.17 -9.38
C SER A 630 13.90 16.13 -8.18
N LEU A 631 14.55 15.76 -7.08
CA LEU A 631 14.70 16.62 -5.90
C LEU A 631 15.68 17.77 -6.17
N GLN A 632 16.86 17.47 -6.74
CA GLN A 632 17.89 18.47 -7.06
C GLN A 632 17.41 19.51 -8.07
N LEU A 633 16.69 19.09 -9.11
CA LEU A 633 16.19 19.99 -10.15
C LEU A 633 15.05 20.88 -9.65
N ARG A 634 14.22 20.37 -8.73
CA ARG A 634 13.12 21.15 -8.12
C ARG A 634 13.64 22.17 -7.10
N TYR A 635 14.76 21.87 -6.42
CA TYR A 635 15.38 22.71 -5.41
C TYR A 635 16.87 22.97 -5.72
N PRO A 636 17.19 23.70 -6.80
CA PRO A 636 18.56 23.96 -7.19
C PRO A 636 19.31 24.82 -6.16
N GLU A 637 18.59 25.66 -5.41
CA GLU A 637 19.19 26.53 -4.38
C GLU A 637 19.69 25.79 -3.15
N ALA A 638 19.25 24.54 -2.95
CA ALA A 638 19.68 23.74 -1.82
C ALA A 638 21.04 23.05 -2.03
N ASP A 639 21.58 23.07 -3.26
CA ASP A 639 22.86 22.44 -3.67
C ASP A 639 23.10 21.07 -3.04
N LEU A 640 22.08 20.21 -3.11
CA LEU A 640 22.05 18.90 -2.47
C LEU A 640 23.02 17.92 -3.15
N SER A 641 23.93 17.34 -2.36
CA SER A 641 24.72 16.21 -2.86
C SER A 641 23.84 14.96 -3.05
N ASP A 642 24.26 14.06 -3.94
CA ASP A 642 23.55 12.79 -4.20
C ASP A 642 23.34 11.98 -2.91
N GLU A 643 24.32 11.98 -2.00
CA GLU A 643 24.24 11.28 -0.72
C GLU A 643 23.20 11.91 0.23
N GLN A 644 23.15 13.24 0.30
CA GLN A 644 22.17 13.96 1.11
C GLN A 644 20.74 13.74 0.59
N ALA A 645 20.56 13.84 -0.74
CA ALA A 645 19.28 13.58 -1.38
C ALA A 645 18.80 12.14 -1.14
N ARG A 646 19.70 11.16 -1.23
CA ARG A 646 19.39 9.75 -0.92
C ARG A 646 19.03 9.52 0.54
N THR A 647 19.76 10.14 1.46
CA THR A 647 19.48 10.04 2.89
C THR A 647 18.10 10.60 3.21
N TYR A 648 17.73 11.73 2.60
CA TYR A 648 16.40 12.32 2.73
C TYR A 648 15.30 11.42 2.14
N LEU A 649 15.46 10.95 0.89
CA LEU A 649 14.50 10.05 0.24
C LEU A 649 14.36 8.71 0.99
N GLY A 650 15.42 8.26 1.66
CA GLY A 650 15.42 7.09 2.55
C GLY A 650 14.44 7.21 3.72
N GLN A 651 14.20 8.42 4.23
CA GLN A 651 13.21 8.69 5.29
C GLN A 651 11.78 8.43 4.79
N PHE A 652 11.52 8.55 3.49
CA PHE A 652 10.24 8.20 2.86
C PHE A 652 10.22 6.75 2.34
N GLY A 653 11.21 5.93 2.74
CA GLY A 653 11.30 4.51 2.41
C GLY A 653 11.68 4.21 0.96
N ILE A 654 12.30 5.16 0.26
CA ILE A 654 12.86 4.94 -1.07
C ILE A 654 14.31 4.48 -0.87
N SER A 655 14.55 3.19 -1.12
CA SER A 655 15.86 2.59 -0.87
C SER A 655 16.95 3.19 -1.75
N ASN A 656 18.18 3.10 -1.27
CA ASN A 656 19.36 3.72 -1.83
C ASN A 656 19.63 3.45 -3.32
N MET A 657 19.38 2.24 -3.82
CA MET A 657 19.55 1.92 -5.26
C MET A 657 18.31 2.35 -6.07
N LEU A 658 17.10 2.12 -5.53
CA LEU A 658 15.84 2.54 -6.18
C LEU A 658 15.75 4.06 -6.40
N ALA A 659 16.41 4.87 -5.56
CA ALA A 659 16.42 6.32 -5.71
C ALA A 659 17.17 6.80 -6.98
N LEU A 660 18.08 5.97 -7.51
CA LEU A 660 18.88 6.26 -8.70
C LEU A 660 18.24 5.74 -9.99
N GLU A 661 17.26 4.83 -9.87
CA GLU A 661 16.49 4.32 -11.00
C GLU A 661 15.53 5.39 -11.55
N PRO A 662 15.28 5.39 -12.87
CA PRO A 662 14.26 6.24 -13.46
C PRO A 662 12.88 6.04 -12.82
N LEU A 663 12.14 7.13 -12.67
CA LEU A 663 10.84 7.12 -12.01
C LEU A 663 9.84 6.20 -12.73
N TYR A 664 9.90 6.01 -14.05
CA TYR A 664 8.97 5.12 -14.76
C TYR A 664 9.00 3.65 -14.27
N ILE A 665 10.13 3.18 -13.75
CA ILE A 665 10.31 1.82 -13.22
C ILE A 665 9.63 1.67 -11.85
N LEU A 666 9.53 2.76 -11.10
CA LEU A 666 8.95 2.73 -9.77
C LEU A 666 7.46 2.38 -9.81
N SER A 667 7.01 1.61 -8.82
CA SER A 667 5.59 1.37 -8.59
C SER A 667 4.84 2.68 -8.28
N GLY A 668 3.52 2.71 -8.50
CA GLY A 668 2.68 3.87 -8.18
C GLY A 668 2.92 4.39 -6.76
N GLY A 669 2.90 3.51 -5.75
CA GLY A 669 3.17 3.90 -4.36
C GLY A 669 4.58 4.39 -4.07
N GLN A 670 5.59 3.92 -4.82
CA GLN A 670 6.94 4.49 -4.73
C GLN A 670 6.98 5.90 -5.35
N LYS A 671 6.32 6.12 -6.49
CA LYS A 671 6.18 7.45 -7.11
C LYS A 671 5.43 8.42 -6.19
N SER A 672 4.36 7.97 -5.54
CA SER A 672 3.63 8.76 -4.54
C SER A 672 4.51 9.15 -3.36
N ARG A 673 5.32 8.23 -2.83
CA ARG A 673 6.29 8.53 -1.77
C ARG A 673 7.35 9.54 -2.21
N VAL A 674 7.84 9.45 -3.45
CA VAL A 674 8.72 10.49 -4.03
C VAL A 674 8.01 11.84 -4.05
N ALA A 675 6.75 11.89 -4.52
CA ALA A 675 5.99 13.13 -4.57
C ALA A 675 5.75 13.75 -3.19
N ILE A 676 5.45 12.94 -2.17
CA ILE A 676 5.34 13.40 -0.77
C ILE A 676 6.68 13.97 -0.30
N ALA A 677 7.78 13.26 -0.56
CA ALA A 677 9.12 13.72 -0.19
C ALA A 677 9.48 15.06 -0.85
N LEU A 678 9.16 15.22 -2.14
CA LEU A 678 9.38 16.46 -2.88
C LEU A 678 8.55 17.62 -2.31
N MET A 679 7.28 17.38 -1.99
CA MET A 679 6.39 18.38 -1.39
C MET A 679 6.88 18.82 -0.01
N ALA A 680 7.31 17.86 0.83
CA ALA A 680 7.73 18.10 2.20
C ALA A 680 9.08 18.82 2.32
N TYR A 681 9.89 18.85 1.25
CA TYR A 681 11.27 19.35 1.32
C TYR A 681 11.36 20.85 1.62
N ASN A 682 10.40 21.65 1.14
CA ASN A 682 10.41 23.12 1.26
C ASN A 682 9.80 23.65 2.58
N ASN A 683 9.77 22.84 3.63
CA ASN A 683 9.19 23.18 4.94
C ASN A 683 7.88 23.98 4.79
N PRO A 684 6.85 23.41 4.12
CA PRO A 684 5.59 24.11 3.94
C PRO A 684 5.01 24.48 5.32
N HIS A 685 4.22 25.54 5.39
CA HIS A 685 3.48 25.93 6.60
C HIS A 685 2.07 25.34 6.60
N ILE A 686 1.49 25.16 5.41
CA ILE A 686 0.21 24.49 5.21
C ILE A 686 0.39 23.37 4.19
N LEU A 687 -0.11 22.19 4.52
CA LEU A 687 -0.20 21.03 3.62
C LEU A 687 -1.63 20.91 3.10
N LEU A 688 -1.77 20.90 1.78
CA LEU A 688 -3.02 20.63 1.08
C LEU A 688 -2.89 19.27 0.39
N LEU A 689 -3.65 18.28 0.85
CA LEU A 689 -3.54 16.89 0.41
C LEU A 689 -4.81 16.45 -0.30
N ASP A 690 -4.74 16.23 -1.62
CA ASP A 690 -5.85 15.73 -2.44
C ASP A 690 -5.70 14.22 -2.69
N GLU A 691 -6.50 13.42 -1.99
CA GLU A 691 -6.48 11.95 -1.96
C GLU A 691 -5.07 11.36 -1.74
N PRO A 692 -4.41 11.66 -0.60
CA PRO A 692 -3.02 11.27 -0.36
C PRO A 692 -2.80 9.77 -0.19
N THR A 693 -3.85 9.02 0.11
CA THR A 693 -3.82 7.55 0.27
C THR A 693 -3.78 6.80 -1.05
N ASN A 694 -4.08 7.47 -2.17
CA ASN A 694 -4.05 6.84 -3.48
C ASN A 694 -2.67 6.26 -3.77
N HIS A 695 -2.66 4.97 -4.11
CA HIS A 695 -1.47 4.18 -4.42
C HIS A 695 -0.49 3.95 -3.24
N LEU A 696 -0.75 4.45 -2.03
CA LEU A 696 0.05 4.13 -0.84
C LEU A 696 -0.37 2.79 -0.23
N ASP A 697 0.59 2.01 0.26
CA ASP A 697 0.30 0.80 1.05
C ASP A 697 -0.11 1.14 2.47
N LEU A 698 -0.75 0.19 3.16
CA LEU A 698 -1.20 0.34 4.55
C LEU A 698 -0.11 0.85 5.49
N ASP A 699 1.12 0.35 5.35
CA ASP A 699 2.27 0.79 6.14
C ASP A 699 2.64 2.26 5.85
N ALA A 700 2.59 2.69 4.58
CA ALA A 700 2.83 4.09 4.20
C ALA A 700 1.70 5.03 4.61
N VAL A 701 0.44 4.57 4.57
CA VAL A 701 -0.70 5.33 5.07
C VAL A 701 -0.56 5.53 6.58
N GLN A 702 -0.19 4.50 7.33
CA GLN A 702 0.08 4.62 8.76
C GLN A 702 1.25 5.57 9.04
N ALA A 703 2.34 5.48 8.27
CA ALA A 703 3.48 6.38 8.36
C ALA A 703 3.07 7.84 8.09
N LEU A 704 2.17 8.06 7.13
CA LEU A 704 1.62 9.37 6.82
C LEU A 704 0.74 9.91 7.94
N ILE A 705 -0.15 9.10 8.52
CA ILE A 705 -1.00 9.50 9.65
C ILE A 705 -0.15 9.98 10.82
N VAL A 706 0.86 9.20 11.20
CA VAL A 706 1.78 9.57 12.29
C VAL A 706 2.50 10.87 11.97
N ALA A 707 3.00 11.02 10.74
CA ALA A 707 3.70 12.23 10.33
C ALA A 707 2.82 13.48 10.29
N LEU A 708 1.55 13.36 9.87
CA LEU A 708 0.60 14.47 9.86
C LEU A 708 0.18 14.89 11.28
N ASN A 709 0.09 13.94 12.20
CA ASN A 709 -0.20 14.22 13.60
C ASN A 709 0.98 14.88 14.33
N GLU A 710 2.22 14.50 14.01
CA GLU A 710 3.43 15.14 14.56
C GLU A 710 3.77 16.51 13.93
N TYR A 711 3.19 16.84 12.77
CA TYR A 711 3.55 18.02 12.00
C TYR A 711 3.00 19.33 12.58
N ALA A 712 3.84 20.31 12.89
CA ALA A 712 3.42 21.56 13.53
C ALA A 712 2.72 22.60 12.62
N GLY A 713 2.58 22.32 11.31
CA GLY A 713 1.90 23.21 10.35
C GLY A 713 0.44 22.83 10.11
N GLY A 714 -0.29 23.68 9.39
CA GLY A 714 -1.72 23.47 9.09
C GLY A 714 -1.92 22.35 8.07
N VAL A 715 -2.97 21.55 8.22
CA VAL A 715 -3.24 20.41 7.34
C VAL A 715 -4.68 20.47 6.84
N VAL A 716 -4.85 20.44 5.52
CA VAL A 716 -6.15 20.31 4.85
C VAL A 716 -6.11 19.05 3.98
N VAL A 717 -6.97 18.08 4.27
CA VAL A 717 -7.03 16.79 3.59
C VAL A 717 -8.37 16.62 2.89
N VAL A 718 -8.33 16.29 1.61
CA VAL A 718 -9.45 15.70 0.88
C VAL A 718 -9.16 14.20 0.79
N SER A 719 -10.01 13.37 1.39
CA SER A 719 -9.92 11.93 1.21
C SER A 719 -11.28 11.25 1.35
N HIS A 720 -11.40 10.02 0.85
CA HIS A 720 -12.48 9.10 1.21
C HIS A 720 -12.07 8.05 2.26
N ASP A 721 -10.80 8.03 2.68
CA ASP A 721 -10.30 7.09 3.69
C ASP A 721 -10.79 7.49 5.09
N SER A 722 -11.70 6.68 5.64
CA SER A 722 -12.30 6.86 6.96
C SER A 722 -11.28 6.86 8.08
N HIS A 723 -10.28 5.98 8.01
CA HIS A 723 -9.27 5.82 9.04
C HIS A 723 -8.35 7.04 9.05
N LEU A 724 -7.84 7.47 7.88
CA LEU A 724 -7.03 8.69 7.75
C LEU A 724 -7.76 9.91 8.32
N LEU A 725 -9.02 10.13 7.90
CA LEU A 725 -9.78 11.30 8.32
C LEU A 725 -10.08 11.27 9.82
N SER A 726 -10.44 10.12 10.38
CA SER A 726 -10.73 9.98 11.81
C SER A 726 -9.51 10.22 12.72
N CYS A 727 -8.30 9.97 12.21
CA CYS A 727 -7.07 10.10 12.99
C CYS A 727 -6.40 11.47 12.87
N VAL A 728 -6.64 12.21 11.78
CA VAL A 728 -5.91 13.45 11.45
C VAL A 728 -6.78 14.70 11.54
N ALA A 729 -8.08 14.61 11.26
CA ALA A 729 -8.94 15.79 11.13
C ALA A 729 -9.75 16.08 12.40
N ASP A 730 -9.71 17.33 12.85
CA ASP A 730 -10.50 17.86 13.95
C ASP A 730 -11.77 18.57 13.45
N GLU A 731 -11.72 19.16 12.25
CA GLU A 731 -12.83 19.87 11.64
C GLU A 731 -13.21 19.24 10.30
N ILE A 732 -14.51 19.02 10.08
CA ILE A 732 -15.03 18.42 8.85
C ILE A 732 -15.86 19.46 8.10
N TYR A 733 -15.52 19.68 6.83
CA TYR A 733 -16.27 20.51 5.90
C TYR A 733 -16.84 19.63 4.78
N THR A 734 -18.11 19.83 4.45
CA THR A 734 -18.80 19.12 3.39
C THR A 734 -19.06 20.05 2.22
N MET A 735 -18.65 19.64 1.02
CA MET A 735 -19.02 20.30 -0.23
C MET A 735 -20.29 19.67 -0.79
N ASP A 736 -21.39 20.42 -0.78
CA ASP A 736 -22.66 19.96 -1.33
C ASP A 736 -22.69 20.10 -2.86
N LYS A 737 -23.12 19.04 -3.55
CA LYS A 737 -23.18 18.98 -5.01
C LYS A 737 -24.28 19.88 -5.58
N GLU A 738 -25.38 20.08 -4.85
CA GLU A 738 -26.53 20.86 -5.32
C GLU A 738 -26.36 22.34 -5.01
N SER A 739 -26.15 22.69 -3.74
CA SER A 739 -25.99 24.10 -3.36
C SER A 739 -24.62 24.70 -3.74
N LYS A 740 -23.63 23.86 -4.05
CA LYS A 740 -22.23 24.27 -4.35
C LYS A 740 -21.57 25.07 -3.22
N ARG A 741 -22.08 24.92 -1.99
CA ARG A 741 -21.58 25.59 -0.80
C ARG A 741 -20.73 24.66 0.04
N LEU A 742 -19.71 25.25 0.67
CA LEU A 742 -18.90 24.58 1.68
C LEU A 742 -19.56 24.79 3.04
N VAL A 743 -19.98 23.72 3.70
CA VAL A 743 -20.66 23.77 5.01
C VAL A 743 -19.84 23.03 6.04
N ARG A 744 -19.60 23.67 7.20
CA ARG A 744 -18.97 23.00 8.34
C ARG A 744 -19.94 21.99 8.93
N PHE A 745 -19.50 20.76 9.08
CA PHE A 745 -20.24 19.69 9.73
C PHE A 745 -19.95 19.71 11.23
N ASN A 746 -21.01 19.72 12.04
CA ASN A 746 -20.90 19.67 13.49
C ASN A 746 -21.07 18.22 13.95
N GLY A 747 -19.95 17.50 14.09
CA GLY A 747 -19.92 16.11 14.54
C GLY A 747 -18.67 15.39 14.04
N ASP A 748 -18.50 14.14 14.48
CA ASP A 748 -17.37 13.31 14.08
C ASP A 748 -17.55 12.70 12.69
N PHE A 749 -16.46 12.22 12.08
CA PHE A 749 -16.49 11.58 10.76
C PHE A 749 -17.46 10.39 10.70
N MET A 750 -17.59 9.63 11.79
CA MET A 750 -18.52 8.50 11.87
C MET A 750 -19.99 8.94 11.83
N GLU A 751 -20.31 10.10 12.41
CA GLU A 751 -21.65 10.67 12.33
C GLU A 751 -21.94 11.20 10.93
N TYR A 752 -20.96 11.87 10.32
CA TYR A 752 -21.02 12.29 8.92
C TYR A 752 -21.26 11.11 7.98
N ARG A 753 -20.51 10.01 8.12
CA ARG A 753 -20.70 8.78 7.32
C ARG A 753 -22.10 8.22 7.49
N LYS A 754 -22.63 8.14 8.71
CA LYS A 754 -24.00 7.67 8.97
C LYS A 754 -25.05 8.57 8.34
N GLN A 755 -24.89 9.89 8.42
CA GLN A 755 -25.80 10.84 7.80
C GLN A 755 -25.77 10.72 6.29
N LEU A 756 -24.59 10.63 5.69
CA LEU A 756 -24.43 10.47 4.25
C LEU A 756 -25.07 9.15 3.76
N LEU A 757 -24.87 8.06 4.50
CA LEU A 757 -25.52 6.77 4.21
C LEU A 757 -27.06 6.87 4.29
N ARG A 758 -27.61 7.56 5.29
CA ARG A 758 -29.06 7.77 5.42
C ARG A 758 -29.62 8.63 4.29
N SER A 759 -28.94 9.71 3.91
CA SER A 759 -29.36 10.56 2.80
C SER A 759 -29.30 9.86 1.44
N LEU A 760 -28.50 8.79 1.32
CA LEU A 760 -28.34 8.02 0.09
C LEU A 760 -29.28 6.81 0.00
N ALA A 761 -29.88 6.38 1.12
CA ALA A 761 -30.87 5.31 1.16
C ALA A 761 -32.29 5.80 0.79
N HIS A 762 -32.47 7.12 0.72
CA HIS A 762 -33.64 7.82 0.19
C HIS A 762 -33.30 8.41 -1.18
#